data_AF-A0A927P4M6-F1
#
_entry.id   AF-A0A927P4M6-F1
#
_cell.length_a   1.000
_cell.length_b   1.000
_cell.length_c   1.000
_cell.angle_alpha   90.00
_cell.angle_beta   90.00
_cell.angle_gamma   90.00
#
_symmetry.space_group_name_H-M   'P 1'
#
loop_
_entity.id
_entity.type
_entity.pdbx_description
1 polymer ?
#
loop_
_entity_poly.entity_id
_entity_poly.type
_entity_poly.pdbx_seq_one_letter_code
_entity_poly.pdbx_strand_id
1 'polypeptide(L)'
;MNDTEEKTMIRRIIALVLILGLVAVPVFALTLENTSLQIQIGQIGRLKADAEVVWTSSDETIVKVDENGLVTGINGGNAIITATTWSGETVSAQVEVQQPVSSIAFEERSLTFYLDDGPKKIGVVFNPDNTTQRKLVWRSENPQICTVDENGVLTPTGVGSARIGVRAENGFTATALVNVRAGRSASGNAASTGVSQAVSTLVPMQSVQPQPTQTPQPTQKPEPEIPNITIYVEDGEYQADLGITSYKEWRSENEKIFTVSDTGVITPLAVGTARVGVRGMDNKITMAYVTVEYRDPSNIPIPVEAVSFENKEYTLFMDGGPQQLVAILTPDNTTQTKLEWRSENENIFTVDQSGVATPVSVGKSRVGVMCQNGEVAMATVYVKARATEITVSTNEVSLVAYEKTDVTATVYPEDATDRGVIWETSDSSVATVTKSGVIYGRGEGSCIITARASGGENVTAQISVTVSANPEIEPKYIALTFDDGPKASTLEVLEILEQYDITATFFMVGVKAKNKPEIAQAVANAGHEIGNHTYSHQNLKTSSRSDARRYIETADEVIEKVTGVMPTVLRAPGGSITAERARQIGGGRYFIYWTVDSRDWESQNANSIYKVTMRDVRDGAVLLYHDTQAATVSALPRILDSLVRNGYHFVTVSELMEYTGTGETMIYNPK
;
A
#
# COMPACT_ATOMS: atom_id res chain seq x y z
N MET A 1 43.88 -41.32 -29.32
CA MET A 1 42.87 -40.67 -30.17
C MET A 1 42.56 -39.34 -29.51
N ASN A 2 42.81 -38.23 -30.20
CA ASN A 2 42.47 -36.90 -29.67
C ASN A 2 40.94 -36.72 -29.71
N ASP A 3 40.40 -35.91 -28.79
CA ASP A 3 38.97 -35.55 -28.65
C ASP A 3 38.30 -35.08 -29.97
N THR A 4 39.11 -34.69 -30.96
CA THR A 4 38.68 -34.35 -32.32
C THR A 4 38.26 -35.56 -33.18
N GLU A 5 38.84 -36.75 -32.96
CA GLU A 5 38.53 -37.96 -33.74
C GLU A 5 37.25 -38.64 -33.25
N GLU A 6 36.96 -38.59 -31.94
CA GLU A 6 35.75 -39.15 -31.34
C GLU A 6 34.50 -38.35 -31.74
N LYS A 7 34.60 -37.00 -31.77
CA LYS A 7 33.54 -36.09 -32.27
C LYS A 7 33.26 -36.25 -33.77
N THR A 8 34.26 -36.70 -34.54
CA THR A 8 34.08 -36.93 -35.99
C THR A 8 33.45 -38.30 -36.28
N MET A 9 33.65 -39.29 -35.41
CA MET A 9 33.02 -40.62 -35.51
C MET A 9 31.54 -40.58 -35.12
N ILE A 10 31.18 -39.83 -34.07
CA ILE A 10 29.78 -39.61 -33.65
C ILE A 10 28.99 -38.87 -34.74
N ARG A 11 29.61 -37.89 -35.43
CA ARG A 11 29.00 -37.18 -36.58
C ARG A 11 28.70 -38.06 -37.79
N ARG A 12 29.42 -39.17 -37.98
CA ARG A 12 29.17 -40.13 -39.07
C ARG A 12 28.10 -41.17 -38.72
N ILE A 13 27.89 -41.47 -37.44
CA ILE A 13 26.85 -42.41 -36.98
C ILE A 13 25.46 -41.74 -36.99
N ILE A 14 25.38 -40.44 -36.65
CA ILE A 14 24.11 -39.70 -36.68
C ILE A 14 23.63 -39.44 -38.12
N ALA A 15 24.56 -39.24 -39.08
CA ALA A 15 24.21 -39.04 -40.49
C ALA A 15 23.76 -40.33 -41.22
N LEU A 16 23.98 -41.52 -40.66
CA LEU A 16 23.62 -42.79 -41.30
C LEU A 16 22.29 -43.39 -40.80
N VAL A 17 21.68 -42.84 -39.75
CA VAL A 17 20.40 -43.34 -39.19
C VAL A 17 19.17 -42.60 -39.75
N LEU A 18 19.35 -41.55 -40.56
CA LEU A 18 18.25 -40.78 -41.17
C LEU A 18 18.06 -41.08 -42.67
N ILE A 19 18.25 -42.33 -43.09
CA ILE A 19 17.77 -42.83 -44.39
C ILE A 19 17.05 -44.16 -44.14
N LEU A 20 15.78 -44.08 -43.71
CA LEU A 20 14.68 -45.05 -43.91
C LEU A 20 13.65 -44.86 -42.78
N GLY A 21 12.50 -44.28 -43.11
CA GLY A 21 11.34 -44.28 -42.21
C GLY A 21 10.62 -42.94 -42.20
N LEU A 22 9.53 -42.88 -42.96
CA LEU A 22 8.54 -41.82 -42.89
C LEU A 22 7.92 -41.76 -41.48
N VAL A 23 8.32 -40.79 -40.67
CA VAL A 23 7.44 -40.14 -39.70
C VAL A 23 7.74 -38.66 -39.82
N ALA A 24 6.78 -37.89 -40.32
CA ALA A 24 6.81 -36.44 -40.19
C ALA A 24 6.73 -36.12 -38.71
N VAL A 25 7.88 -35.97 -38.05
CA VAL A 25 7.96 -35.30 -36.75
C VAL A 25 7.54 -33.86 -37.05
N PRO A 26 6.51 -33.31 -36.39
CA PRO A 26 6.20 -31.91 -36.56
C PRO A 26 7.47 -31.13 -36.22
N VAL A 27 7.94 -30.29 -37.14
CA VAL A 27 8.96 -29.29 -36.81
C VAL A 27 8.29 -28.41 -35.77
N PHE A 28 8.59 -28.65 -34.50
CA PHE A 28 8.27 -27.70 -33.44
C PHE A 28 9.04 -26.44 -33.80
N ALA A 29 8.32 -25.40 -34.21
CA ALA A 29 8.93 -24.10 -34.46
C ALA A 29 9.67 -23.68 -33.18
N LEU A 30 10.88 -23.13 -33.30
CA LEU A 30 11.64 -22.59 -32.18
C LEU A 30 10.75 -21.69 -31.31
N THR A 31 10.65 -21.98 -30.00
CA THR A 31 9.81 -21.20 -29.08
C THR A 31 10.59 -20.61 -27.91
N LEU A 32 10.05 -19.54 -27.34
CA LEU A 32 10.48 -18.98 -26.06
C LEU A 32 9.42 -19.29 -25.00
N GLU A 33 9.87 -19.59 -23.79
CA GLU A 33 8.99 -19.72 -22.62
C GLU A 33 8.21 -18.42 -22.39
N ASN A 34 8.89 -17.27 -22.52
CA ASN A 34 8.32 -15.94 -22.46
C ASN A 34 8.71 -15.13 -23.69
N THR A 35 7.72 -14.54 -24.38
CA THR A 35 7.92 -13.63 -25.52
C THR A 35 8.01 -12.16 -25.11
N SER A 36 7.87 -11.88 -23.82
CA SER A 36 8.11 -10.55 -23.24
C SER A 36 8.71 -10.66 -21.84
N LEU A 37 9.51 -9.67 -21.44
CA LEU A 37 10.16 -9.60 -20.14
C LEU A 37 10.23 -8.14 -19.68
N GLN A 38 9.72 -7.85 -18.49
CA GLN A 38 9.87 -6.54 -17.84
C GLN A 38 10.81 -6.67 -16.64
N ILE A 39 11.83 -5.82 -16.57
CA ILE A 39 12.82 -5.79 -15.47
C ILE A 39 13.17 -4.33 -15.11
N GLN A 40 13.58 -4.05 -13.88
CA GLN A 40 14.13 -2.73 -13.55
C GLN A 40 15.62 -2.63 -13.90
N ILE A 41 16.15 -1.41 -13.99
CA ILE A 41 17.61 -1.20 -14.13
C ILE A 41 18.36 -1.91 -13.00
N GLY A 42 19.40 -2.66 -13.37
CA GLY A 42 20.21 -3.44 -12.44
C GLY A 42 19.57 -4.77 -12.00
N GLN A 43 18.33 -5.06 -12.39
CA GLN A 43 17.73 -6.38 -12.20
C GLN A 43 18.11 -7.35 -13.31
N ILE A 44 18.11 -8.64 -12.97
CA ILE A 44 18.38 -9.75 -13.87
C ILE A 44 17.09 -10.52 -14.07
N GLY A 45 16.66 -10.64 -15.32
CA GLY A 45 15.61 -11.56 -15.77
C GLY A 45 16.20 -12.75 -16.52
N ARG A 46 15.33 -13.64 -17.01
CA ARG A 46 15.75 -14.82 -17.76
C ARG A 46 14.81 -15.09 -18.92
N LEU A 47 15.40 -15.41 -20.06
CA LEU A 47 14.71 -15.97 -21.22
C LEU A 47 15.20 -17.40 -21.43
N LYS A 48 14.30 -18.27 -21.88
CA LYS A 48 14.59 -19.69 -22.13
C LYS A 48 14.00 -20.08 -23.47
N ALA A 49 14.84 -20.71 -24.29
CA ALA A 49 14.44 -21.34 -25.55
C ALA A 49 14.32 -22.87 -25.35
N ASP A 50 13.52 -23.51 -26.20
CA ASP A 50 13.35 -24.97 -26.24
C ASP A 50 14.45 -25.70 -27.04
N ALA A 51 15.43 -24.96 -27.55
CA ALA A 51 16.59 -25.45 -28.27
C ALA A 51 17.89 -24.73 -27.87
N GLU A 52 19.04 -25.26 -28.31
CA GLU A 52 20.33 -24.60 -28.19
C GLU A 52 20.41 -23.40 -29.16
N VAL A 53 20.69 -22.22 -28.61
CA VAL A 53 20.58 -20.94 -29.33
C VAL A 53 21.72 -20.00 -28.96
N VAL A 54 22.00 -19.05 -29.85
CA VAL A 54 22.82 -17.88 -29.57
C VAL A 54 21.92 -16.69 -29.30
N TRP A 55 22.14 -16.01 -28.18
CA TRP A 55 21.39 -14.83 -27.78
C TRP A 55 22.05 -13.54 -28.28
N THR A 56 21.22 -12.60 -28.73
CA THR A 56 21.66 -11.26 -29.14
C THR A 56 20.68 -10.21 -28.63
N SER A 57 21.20 -9.04 -28.29
CA SER A 57 20.38 -7.87 -27.96
C SER A 57 20.37 -6.89 -29.14
N SER A 58 19.20 -6.32 -29.45
CA SER A 58 19.11 -5.24 -30.43
C SER A 58 19.75 -3.93 -29.94
N ASP A 59 19.87 -3.75 -28.62
CA ASP A 59 20.51 -2.58 -28.00
C ASP A 59 21.15 -2.96 -26.65
N GLU A 60 22.46 -3.23 -26.68
CA GLU A 60 23.24 -3.56 -25.47
C GLU A 60 23.45 -2.39 -24.51
N THR A 61 23.10 -1.16 -24.91
CA THR A 61 23.11 0.00 -24.00
C THR A 61 21.88 0.03 -23.11
N ILE A 62 20.79 -0.61 -23.53
CA ILE A 62 19.53 -0.75 -22.77
C ILE A 62 19.53 -2.08 -22.02
N VAL A 63 19.83 -3.19 -22.70
CA VAL A 63 19.75 -4.53 -22.11
C VAL A 63 20.82 -5.47 -22.66
N LYS A 64 21.44 -6.27 -21.80
CA LYS A 64 22.39 -7.32 -22.18
C LYS A 64 21.82 -8.70 -21.93
N VAL A 65 22.21 -9.68 -22.74
CA VAL A 65 21.86 -11.09 -22.57
C VAL A 65 23.12 -11.94 -22.65
N ASP A 66 23.27 -12.92 -21.76
CA ASP A 66 24.40 -13.85 -21.77
C ASP A 66 24.10 -15.16 -22.51
N GLU A 67 25.10 -16.05 -22.61
CA GLU A 67 24.97 -17.35 -23.29
C GLU A 67 23.92 -18.28 -22.66
N ASN A 68 23.54 -18.05 -21.39
CA ASN A 68 22.56 -18.84 -20.66
C ASN A 68 21.14 -18.23 -20.69
N GLY A 69 20.96 -17.12 -21.41
CA GLY A 69 19.70 -16.39 -21.51
C GLY A 69 19.39 -15.50 -20.29
N LEU A 70 20.39 -15.14 -19.47
CA LEU A 70 20.22 -14.16 -18.40
C LEU A 70 20.25 -12.74 -18.97
N VAL A 71 19.19 -11.99 -18.68
CA VAL A 71 18.95 -10.66 -19.25
C VAL A 71 19.15 -9.59 -18.19
N THR A 72 20.10 -8.67 -18.37
CA THR A 72 20.41 -7.59 -17.42
C THR A 72 20.00 -6.23 -17.98
N GLY A 73 19.16 -5.50 -17.25
CA GLY A 73 18.77 -4.14 -17.60
C GLY A 73 19.85 -3.12 -17.25
N ILE A 74 20.32 -2.35 -18.24
CA ILE A 74 21.40 -1.37 -18.13
C ILE A 74 20.85 0.05 -18.04
N ASN A 75 20.00 0.45 -18.99
CA ASN A 75 19.34 1.76 -19.03
C ASN A 75 17.85 1.59 -19.31
N GLY A 76 17.04 2.58 -18.93
CA GLY A 76 15.60 2.57 -19.22
C GLY A 76 15.30 2.58 -20.71
N GLY A 77 14.41 1.70 -21.17
CA GLY A 77 14.02 1.64 -22.58
C GLY A 77 13.54 0.27 -23.02
N ASN A 78 13.30 0.14 -24.33
CA ASN A 78 12.87 -1.12 -24.95
C ASN A 78 13.97 -1.67 -25.85
N ALA A 79 14.17 -2.98 -25.80
CA ALA A 79 15.08 -3.69 -26.67
C ALA A 79 14.53 -5.09 -26.97
N ILE A 80 15.01 -5.69 -28.05
CA ILE A 80 14.61 -7.02 -28.49
C ILE A 80 15.76 -7.97 -28.22
N ILE A 81 15.47 -9.05 -27.49
CA ILE A 81 16.40 -10.16 -27.36
C ILE A 81 16.02 -11.25 -28.35
N THR A 82 16.96 -11.67 -29.20
CA THR A 82 16.73 -12.70 -30.23
C THR A 82 17.56 -13.94 -29.93
N ALA A 83 16.90 -15.09 -29.92
CA ALA A 83 17.50 -16.41 -29.91
C ALA A 83 17.59 -16.96 -31.34
N THR A 84 18.78 -17.40 -31.74
CA THR A 84 19.05 -17.95 -33.08
C THR A 84 19.66 -19.34 -32.98
N THR A 85 19.08 -20.35 -33.64
CA THR A 85 19.65 -21.70 -33.71
C THR A 85 20.80 -21.76 -34.72
N TRP A 86 21.58 -22.85 -34.71
CA TRP A 86 22.63 -23.08 -35.70
C TRP A 86 22.10 -23.21 -37.14
N SER A 87 20.86 -23.68 -37.31
CA SER A 87 20.17 -23.73 -38.62
C SER A 87 19.72 -22.36 -39.12
N GLY A 88 19.81 -21.32 -38.29
CA GLY A 88 19.45 -19.94 -38.62
C GLY A 88 17.99 -19.57 -38.35
N GLU A 89 17.24 -20.41 -37.64
CA GLU A 89 15.88 -20.09 -37.19
C GLU A 89 15.93 -19.13 -36.01
N THR A 90 15.02 -18.16 -35.96
CA THR A 90 15.04 -17.09 -34.96
C THR A 90 13.70 -16.93 -34.25
N VAL A 91 13.75 -16.65 -32.95
CA VAL A 91 12.60 -16.21 -32.14
C VAL A 91 13.05 -15.04 -31.26
N SER A 92 12.16 -14.09 -30.99
CA SER A 92 12.51 -12.88 -30.27
C SER A 92 11.55 -12.61 -29.10
N ALA A 93 12.08 -12.02 -28.04
CA ALA A 93 11.32 -11.47 -26.92
C ALA A 93 11.49 -9.96 -26.84
N GLN A 94 10.40 -9.26 -26.54
CA GLN A 94 10.42 -7.84 -26.20
C GLN A 94 10.87 -7.67 -24.75
N VAL A 95 11.89 -6.86 -24.51
CA VAL A 95 12.37 -6.56 -23.17
C VAL A 95 12.20 -5.07 -22.89
N GLU A 96 11.47 -4.77 -21.82
CA GLU A 96 11.33 -3.41 -21.29
C GLU A 96 12.15 -3.31 -20.00
N VAL A 97 13.12 -2.41 -19.99
CA VAL A 97 13.88 -2.04 -18.81
C VAL A 97 13.24 -0.80 -18.21
N GLN A 98 12.64 -0.95 -17.03
CA GLN A 98 11.95 0.13 -16.35
C GLN A 98 12.94 1.04 -15.60
N GLN A 99 12.96 2.32 -15.97
CA GLN A 99 13.63 3.38 -15.22
C GLN A 99 12.58 4.08 -14.36
N PRO A 100 12.56 3.88 -13.04
CA PRO A 100 11.62 4.57 -12.17
C PRO A 100 11.90 6.07 -12.13
N VAL A 101 10.83 6.86 -12.02
CA VAL A 101 10.91 8.30 -11.76
C VAL A 101 11.26 8.53 -10.29
N SER A 102 12.21 9.41 -9.99
CA SER A 102 12.62 9.79 -8.63
C SER A 102 12.06 11.14 -8.17
N SER A 103 11.66 12.01 -9.10
CA SER A 103 10.84 13.19 -8.82
C SER A 103 10.13 13.71 -10.06
N ILE A 104 9.07 14.47 -9.86
CA ILE A 104 8.36 15.22 -10.91
C ILE A 104 8.22 16.68 -10.48
N ALA A 105 8.22 17.60 -11.44
CA ALA A 105 8.00 19.02 -11.20
C ALA A 105 7.26 19.66 -12.38
N PHE A 106 6.55 20.76 -12.15
CA PHE A 106 6.01 21.55 -13.25
C PHE A 106 7.09 22.41 -13.91
N GLU A 107 7.02 22.55 -15.23
CA GLU A 107 7.86 23.51 -15.99
C GLU A 107 7.60 24.94 -15.53
N GLU A 108 6.33 25.27 -15.28
CA GLU A 108 5.86 26.56 -14.74
C GLU A 108 5.20 26.31 -13.38
N ARG A 109 5.76 26.85 -12.28
CA ARG A 109 5.19 26.70 -10.92
C ARG A 109 3.99 27.59 -10.63
N SER A 110 3.81 28.64 -11.43
CA SER A 110 2.68 29.56 -11.37
C SER A 110 2.27 29.98 -12.78
N LEU A 111 0.99 29.87 -13.10
CA LEU A 111 0.41 30.33 -14.35
C LEU A 111 -0.65 31.38 -14.06
N THR A 112 -0.72 32.40 -14.92
CA THR A 112 -1.83 33.35 -14.91
C THR A 112 -2.64 33.17 -16.19
N PHE A 113 -3.93 32.89 -16.03
CA PHE A 113 -4.93 32.86 -17.09
C PHE A 113 -5.87 34.05 -16.92
N TYR A 114 -6.54 34.41 -17.99
CA TYR A 114 -7.78 35.18 -17.97
C TYR A 114 -8.95 34.26 -18.33
N LEU A 115 -10.16 34.58 -17.86
CA LEU A 115 -11.35 33.75 -18.11
C LEU A 115 -11.66 33.54 -19.61
N ASP A 116 -11.16 34.45 -20.44
CA ASP A 116 -11.23 34.44 -21.91
C ASP A 116 -10.06 33.72 -22.58
N ASP A 117 -9.07 33.23 -21.82
CA ASP A 117 -8.00 32.38 -22.36
C ASP A 117 -8.54 30.98 -22.70
N GLY A 118 -8.11 30.44 -23.83
CA GLY A 118 -8.40 29.06 -24.22
C GLY A 118 -7.59 28.04 -23.39
N PRO A 119 -7.90 26.73 -23.53
CA PRO A 119 -7.19 25.69 -22.81
C PRO A 119 -5.68 25.69 -23.10
N LYS A 120 -4.84 25.57 -22.07
CA LYS A 120 -3.36 25.52 -22.19
C LYS A 120 -2.82 24.26 -21.55
N LYS A 121 -1.94 23.55 -22.27
CA LYS A 121 -1.22 22.40 -21.72
C LYS A 121 -0.11 22.86 -20.76
N ILE A 122 -0.04 22.25 -19.58
CA ILE A 122 1.06 22.45 -18.63
C ILE A 122 2.06 21.29 -18.74
N GLY A 123 3.36 21.61 -18.78
CA GLY A 123 4.44 20.63 -18.89
C GLY A 123 4.90 20.12 -17.52
N VAL A 124 5.29 18.84 -17.48
CA VAL A 124 5.88 18.17 -16.31
C VAL A 124 7.28 17.68 -16.66
N VAL A 125 8.26 18.11 -15.87
CA VAL A 125 9.64 17.66 -15.91
C VAL A 125 9.76 16.40 -15.05
N PHE A 126 10.34 15.35 -15.62
CA PHE A 126 10.62 14.09 -14.92
C PHE A 126 12.11 14.04 -14.57
N ASN A 127 12.42 13.49 -13.40
CA ASN A 127 13.79 13.16 -13.00
C ASN A 127 13.86 11.67 -12.65
N PRO A 128 14.82 10.89 -13.19
CA PRO A 128 15.62 11.25 -14.35
C PRO A 128 14.73 11.46 -15.59
N ASP A 129 15.18 12.31 -16.50
CA ASP A 129 14.43 12.71 -17.71
C ASP A 129 14.19 11.53 -18.66
N ASN A 130 15.05 10.51 -18.64
CA ASN A 130 14.90 9.29 -19.43
C ASN A 130 14.01 8.22 -18.76
N THR A 131 13.22 8.55 -17.72
CA THR A 131 12.28 7.61 -17.11
C THR A 131 11.29 7.03 -18.12
N THR A 132 11.03 5.72 -17.99
CA THR A 132 10.00 5.02 -18.76
C THR A 132 8.63 5.07 -18.05
N GLN A 133 8.60 5.39 -16.75
CA GLN A 133 7.38 5.51 -15.94
C GLN A 133 6.78 6.92 -16.01
N ARG A 134 6.18 7.26 -17.16
CA ARG A 134 5.69 8.62 -17.46
C ARG A 134 4.20 8.85 -17.27
N LYS A 135 3.47 7.85 -16.78
CA LYS A 135 2.03 7.98 -16.57
C LYS A 135 1.75 8.88 -15.37
N LEU A 136 0.84 9.81 -15.55
CA LEU A 136 0.48 10.83 -14.57
C LEU A 136 -1.02 10.79 -14.28
N VAL A 137 -1.37 11.05 -13.03
CA VAL A 137 -2.74 11.27 -12.56
C VAL A 137 -2.88 12.73 -12.19
N TRP A 138 -3.80 13.41 -12.86
CA TRP A 138 -4.04 14.83 -12.72
C TRP A 138 -5.21 15.12 -11.81
N ARG A 139 -5.13 16.23 -11.07
CA ARG A 139 -6.22 16.73 -10.24
C ARG A 139 -6.20 18.25 -10.17
N SER A 140 -7.37 18.87 -10.34
CA SER A 140 -7.56 20.24 -9.90
C SER A 140 -8.13 20.24 -8.48
N GLU A 141 -7.51 21.02 -7.59
CA GLU A 141 -8.04 21.28 -6.25
C GLU A 141 -9.29 22.15 -6.27
N ASN A 142 -9.46 22.97 -7.32
CA ASN A 142 -10.66 23.79 -7.50
C ASN A 142 -11.12 23.82 -8.98
N PRO A 143 -11.90 22.80 -9.42
CA PRO A 143 -12.43 22.71 -10.79
C PRO A 143 -13.38 23.86 -11.18
N GLN A 144 -13.91 24.63 -10.21
CA GLN A 144 -14.74 25.81 -10.49
C GLN A 144 -13.91 27.01 -10.95
N ILE A 145 -12.60 27.00 -10.69
CA ILE A 145 -11.66 28.05 -11.12
C ILE A 145 -10.86 27.60 -12.34
N CYS A 146 -10.31 26.39 -12.30
CA CYS A 146 -9.59 25.81 -13.43
C CYS A 146 -9.70 24.28 -13.41
N THR A 147 -10.12 23.65 -14.50
CA THR A 147 -10.12 22.19 -14.64
C THR A 147 -8.81 21.71 -15.28
N VAL A 148 -8.48 20.44 -15.08
CA VAL A 148 -7.35 19.77 -15.76
C VAL A 148 -7.83 18.42 -16.28
N ASP A 149 -7.49 18.09 -17.52
CA ASP A 149 -7.79 16.78 -18.11
C ASP A 149 -6.66 15.76 -17.86
N GLU A 150 -6.85 14.52 -18.33
CA GLU A 150 -5.87 13.44 -18.22
C GLU A 150 -4.53 13.70 -18.92
N ASN A 151 -4.49 14.70 -19.82
CA ASN A 151 -3.31 15.07 -20.60
C ASN A 151 -2.61 16.31 -20.05
N GLY A 152 -3.06 16.86 -18.92
CA GLY A 152 -2.51 18.08 -18.33
C GLY A 152 -2.94 19.35 -19.08
N VAL A 153 -4.08 19.34 -19.75
CA VAL A 153 -4.65 20.54 -20.38
C VAL A 153 -5.53 21.26 -19.37
N LEU A 154 -5.13 22.50 -19.06
CA LEU A 154 -5.81 23.38 -18.12
C LEU A 154 -6.88 24.19 -18.84
N THR A 155 -8.08 24.26 -18.28
CA THR A 155 -9.18 25.11 -18.80
C THR A 155 -9.68 26.05 -17.68
N PRO A 156 -9.56 27.38 -17.83
CA PRO A 156 -10.11 28.32 -16.86
C PRO A 156 -11.64 28.27 -16.87
N THR A 157 -12.25 28.18 -15.70
CA THR A 157 -13.71 28.06 -15.50
C THR A 157 -14.29 29.14 -14.58
N GLY A 158 -13.47 29.79 -13.75
CA GLY A 158 -13.87 30.82 -12.79
C GLY A 158 -12.71 31.74 -12.39
N VAL A 159 -13.01 32.94 -11.89
CA VAL A 159 -11.98 33.90 -11.42
C VAL A 159 -11.54 33.54 -9.99
N GLY A 160 -10.24 33.43 -9.76
CA GLY A 160 -9.67 33.05 -8.48
C GLY A 160 -8.36 32.29 -8.64
N SER A 161 -7.95 31.57 -7.61
CA SER A 161 -6.74 30.73 -7.63
C SER A 161 -7.11 29.27 -7.45
N ALA A 162 -6.47 28.39 -8.21
CA ALA A 162 -6.59 26.94 -8.10
C ALA A 162 -5.19 26.32 -8.05
N ARG A 163 -5.03 25.24 -7.30
CA ARG A 163 -3.83 24.39 -7.36
C ARG A 163 -4.10 23.21 -8.29
N ILE A 164 -3.17 22.98 -9.21
CA ILE A 164 -3.18 21.80 -10.06
C ILE A 164 -2.14 20.84 -9.54
N GLY A 165 -2.61 19.69 -9.06
CA GLY A 165 -1.79 18.59 -8.62
C GLY A 165 -1.58 17.56 -9.72
N VAL A 166 -0.40 16.96 -9.72
CA VAL A 166 -0.08 15.80 -10.55
C VAL A 166 0.64 14.75 -9.70
N ARG A 167 0.33 13.47 -9.94
CA ARG A 167 0.93 12.32 -9.25
C ARG A 167 1.43 11.28 -10.25
N ALA A 168 2.66 10.83 -10.09
CA ALA A 168 3.20 9.66 -10.80
C ALA A 168 2.72 8.34 -10.15
N GLU A 169 2.74 7.24 -10.91
CA GLU A 169 2.26 5.93 -10.43
C GLU A 169 2.96 5.44 -9.16
N ASN A 170 4.24 5.76 -8.98
CA ASN A 170 5.03 5.41 -7.81
C ASN A 170 4.86 6.38 -6.62
N GLY A 171 3.98 7.38 -6.73
CA GLY A 171 3.56 8.23 -5.62
C GLY A 171 4.22 9.61 -5.55
N PHE A 172 5.22 9.93 -6.38
CA PHE A 172 5.75 11.30 -6.43
C PHE A 172 4.69 12.28 -6.91
N THR A 173 4.63 13.45 -6.29
CA THR A 173 3.63 14.49 -6.59
C THR A 173 4.31 15.82 -6.89
N ALA A 174 3.63 16.66 -7.66
CA ALA A 174 3.96 18.07 -7.85
C ALA A 174 2.68 18.90 -7.90
N THR A 175 2.79 20.16 -7.51
CA THR A 175 1.67 21.10 -7.51
C THR A 175 2.08 22.41 -8.17
N ALA A 176 1.22 22.98 -9.01
CA ALA A 176 1.38 24.32 -9.60
C ALA A 176 0.20 25.21 -9.20
N LEU A 177 0.48 26.49 -8.97
CA LEU A 177 -0.55 27.49 -8.75
C LEU A 177 -1.07 28.03 -10.09
N VAL A 178 -2.39 28.12 -10.22
CA VAL A 178 -3.06 28.72 -11.37
C VAL A 178 -3.91 29.87 -10.88
N ASN A 179 -3.61 31.07 -11.34
CA ASN A 179 -4.36 32.28 -11.06
C ASN A 179 -5.20 32.65 -12.27
N VAL A 180 -6.52 32.56 -12.18
CA VAL A 180 -7.45 32.93 -13.24
C VAL A 180 -8.03 34.31 -12.91
N ARG A 181 -7.82 35.27 -13.80
CA ARG A 181 -8.31 36.65 -13.65
C ARG A 181 -9.59 36.86 -14.44
N ALA A 182 -10.37 37.85 -14.04
CA ALA A 182 -11.55 38.28 -14.78
C ALA A 182 -11.17 38.57 -16.23
N GLY A 183 -12.02 38.12 -17.16
CA GLY A 183 -11.76 38.25 -18.58
C GLY A 183 -11.61 39.72 -18.98
N ARG A 184 -10.86 39.96 -20.06
CA ARG A 184 -10.56 41.33 -20.50
C ARG A 184 -11.73 41.96 -21.26
N SER A 185 -12.98 41.83 -20.77
CA SER A 185 -14.16 42.66 -21.13
C SER A 185 -15.46 42.23 -20.41
N ALA A 186 -16.08 43.20 -19.72
CA ALA A 186 -17.52 43.48 -19.50
C ALA A 186 -18.54 42.41 -18.98
N SER A 187 -19.06 42.69 -17.77
CA SER A 187 -20.47 42.66 -17.28
C SER A 187 -21.51 41.65 -17.83
N GLY A 188 -22.19 40.96 -16.91
CA GLY A 188 -23.64 40.67 -17.06
C GLY A 188 -24.16 39.32 -16.56
N ASN A 189 -24.87 39.37 -15.42
CA ASN A 189 -26.03 38.57 -14.97
C ASN A 189 -26.00 37.03 -14.82
N ALA A 190 -26.58 36.64 -13.67
CA ALA A 190 -26.93 35.31 -13.19
C ALA A 190 -28.06 34.61 -13.97
N ALA A 191 -28.11 33.27 -13.89
CA ALA A 191 -29.35 32.50 -13.75
C ALA A 191 -29.08 31.03 -13.36
N SER A 192 -29.81 30.58 -12.33
CA SER A 192 -30.03 29.21 -11.86
C SER A 192 -30.90 28.35 -12.79
N THR A 193 -30.84 27.02 -12.67
CA THR A 193 -31.89 25.96 -12.81
C THR A 193 -31.21 24.65 -13.23
N GLY A 194 -31.63 23.42 -12.90
CA GLY A 194 -32.82 22.86 -12.26
C GLY A 194 -32.71 21.31 -12.21
N VAL A 195 -33.58 20.70 -11.41
CA VAL A 195 -33.69 19.27 -11.02
C VAL A 195 -34.27 18.38 -12.14
N SER A 196 -33.95 17.07 -12.14
CA SER A 196 -34.93 16.03 -12.54
C SER A 196 -34.65 14.65 -11.90
N GLN A 197 -35.63 14.14 -11.15
CA GLN A 197 -35.83 12.71 -10.83
C GLN A 197 -36.74 12.06 -11.89
N ALA A 198 -36.64 10.74 -12.06
CA ALA A 198 -37.73 9.91 -12.56
C ALA A 198 -37.75 8.52 -11.89
N VAL A 199 -38.95 8.14 -11.45
CA VAL A 199 -39.40 6.86 -10.86
C VAL A 199 -40.07 6.01 -11.94
N SER A 200 -40.19 4.67 -11.76
CA SER A 200 -41.29 3.75 -12.19
C SER A 200 -40.69 2.34 -12.42
N THR A 201 -41.22 1.16 -12.07
CA THR A 201 -42.44 0.63 -11.42
C THR A 201 -42.25 -0.88 -11.21
N LEU A 202 -42.87 -1.45 -10.16
CA LEU A 202 -43.13 -2.89 -9.91
C LEU A 202 -44.24 -3.43 -10.84
N VAL A 203 -44.42 -4.76 -11.01
CA VAL A 203 -45.45 -5.69 -10.43
C VAL A 203 -45.18 -7.19 -10.90
N PRO A 204 -45.93 -8.29 -10.56
CA PRO A 204 -45.51 -9.35 -9.60
C PRO A 204 -45.78 -10.85 -9.99
N MET A 205 -45.68 -11.75 -8.99
CA MET A 205 -46.26 -13.13 -8.83
C MET A 205 -45.56 -14.29 -9.60
N GLN A 206 -45.43 -15.54 -9.11
CA GLN A 206 -46.31 -16.35 -8.24
C GLN A 206 -45.57 -17.61 -7.68
N SER A 207 -46.18 -18.21 -6.65
CA SER A 207 -45.79 -19.38 -5.84
C SER A 207 -45.95 -20.78 -6.48
N VAL A 208 -45.19 -21.80 -6.02
CA VAL A 208 -45.50 -23.24 -6.19
C VAL A 208 -45.16 -24.05 -4.91
N GLN A 209 -46.06 -24.99 -4.56
CA GLN A 209 -46.06 -25.90 -3.39
C GLN A 209 -45.30 -27.24 -3.62
N PRO A 210 -45.02 -28.04 -2.56
CA PRO A 210 -44.17 -29.25 -2.63
C PRO A 210 -44.91 -30.57 -2.86
N GLN A 211 -44.16 -31.63 -3.23
CA GLN A 211 -44.64 -33.01 -3.45
C GLN A 211 -43.93 -34.04 -2.53
N PRO A 212 -44.51 -35.26 -2.34
CA PRO A 212 -44.48 -35.99 -1.06
C PRO A 212 -43.56 -37.24 -0.98
N THR A 213 -43.44 -37.71 0.27
CA THR A 213 -42.70 -38.84 0.85
C THR A 213 -43.11 -40.24 0.32
N GLN A 214 -42.15 -41.17 0.24
CA GLN A 214 -42.37 -42.60 -0.02
C GLN A 214 -42.17 -43.48 1.23
N THR A 215 -42.97 -44.56 1.31
CA THR A 215 -43.06 -45.59 2.37
C THR A 215 -42.12 -46.79 2.13
N PRO A 216 -41.73 -47.58 3.15
CA PRO A 216 -40.75 -48.66 3.03
C PRO A 216 -41.36 -50.05 2.75
N GLN A 217 -40.59 -50.93 2.08
CA GLN A 217 -40.89 -52.36 1.84
C GLN A 217 -40.40 -53.29 2.97
N PRO A 218 -40.99 -54.49 3.16
CA PRO A 218 -40.74 -55.37 4.29
C PRO A 218 -39.63 -56.41 4.07
N THR A 219 -38.96 -56.76 5.16
CA THR A 219 -37.83 -57.71 5.29
C THR A 219 -38.27 -59.19 5.32
N GLN A 220 -37.52 -60.06 4.64
CA GLN A 220 -37.59 -61.52 4.77
C GLN A 220 -36.69 -62.02 5.91
N LYS A 221 -37.08 -63.14 6.51
CA LYS A 221 -36.46 -63.82 7.67
C LYS A 221 -35.26 -64.69 7.22
N PRO A 222 -34.10 -64.68 7.92
CA PRO A 222 -32.91 -65.43 7.49
C PRO A 222 -32.94 -66.92 7.87
N GLU A 223 -32.42 -67.73 6.95
CA GLU A 223 -32.07 -69.16 7.04
C GLU A 223 -30.76 -69.33 7.85
N PRO A 224 -30.48 -70.46 8.52
CA PRO A 224 -29.28 -70.59 9.37
C PRO A 224 -27.98 -70.37 8.58
N GLU A 225 -27.23 -69.33 8.98
CA GLU A 225 -25.99 -68.93 8.33
C GLU A 225 -24.88 -69.98 8.58
N ILE A 226 -24.36 -70.53 7.49
CA ILE A 226 -23.08 -71.23 7.51
C ILE A 226 -22.01 -70.16 7.85
N PRO A 227 -21.12 -70.40 8.83
CA PRO A 227 -20.11 -69.41 9.21
C PRO A 227 -19.27 -69.01 7.99
N ASN A 228 -19.09 -67.70 7.78
CA ASN A 228 -18.24 -67.17 6.73
C ASN A 228 -17.04 -66.45 7.39
N ILE A 229 -15.84 -66.94 7.09
CA ILE A 229 -14.57 -66.43 7.59
C ILE A 229 -13.94 -65.66 6.44
N THR A 230 -13.68 -64.36 6.63
CA THR A 230 -12.95 -63.56 5.63
C THR A 230 -11.52 -63.36 6.12
N ILE A 231 -10.54 -63.71 5.28
CA ILE A 231 -9.10 -63.54 5.56
C ILE A 231 -8.43 -62.83 4.39
N TYR A 232 -7.41 -62.03 4.67
CA TYR A 232 -6.68 -61.30 3.62
C TYR A 232 -5.37 -62.01 3.30
N VAL A 233 -4.97 -62.01 2.02
CA VAL A 233 -3.72 -62.65 1.55
C VAL A 233 -2.48 -62.14 2.33
N GLU A 234 -2.54 -60.91 2.83
CA GLU A 234 -1.47 -60.22 3.56
C GLU A 234 -1.40 -60.57 5.06
N ASP A 235 -2.47 -61.12 5.65
CA ASP A 235 -2.59 -61.31 7.10
C ASP A 235 -1.88 -62.60 7.60
N GLY A 236 -1.28 -63.38 6.71
CA GLY A 236 -0.54 -64.61 7.06
C GLY A 236 -1.43 -65.79 7.44
N GLU A 237 -1.00 -66.61 8.41
CA GLU A 237 -1.72 -67.81 8.86
C GLU A 237 -2.88 -67.46 9.82
N TYR A 238 -4.03 -68.11 9.64
CA TYR A 238 -5.25 -67.89 10.44
C TYR A 238 -5.73 -69.19 11.09
N GLN A 239 -5.89 -69.21 12.42
CA GLN A 239 -6.44 -70.40 13.10
C GLN A 239 -7.97 -70.46 12.94
N ALA A 240 -8.48 -71.47 12.23
CA ALA A 240 -9.92 -71.69 12.15
C ALA A 240 -10.47 -72.23 13.48
N ASP A 241 -11.55 -71.62 13.96
CA ASP A 241 -12.35 -72.13 15.08
C ASP A 241 -13.78 -72.38 14.60
N LEU A 242 -14.15 -73.66 14.50
CA LEU A 242 -15.50 -74.11 14.16
C LEU A 242 -16.25 -74.68 15.37
N GLY A 243 -15.77 -74.42 16.59
CA GLY A 243 -16.39 -74.89 17.83
C GLY A 243 -16.23 -76.38 18.10
N ILE A 244 -15.34 -77.07 17.37
CA ILE A 244 -15.06 -78.51 17.52
C ILE A 244 -13.67 -78.69 18.15
N THR A 245 -13.63 -79.16 19.39
CA THR A 245 -12.39 -79.31 20.17
C THR A 245 -11.76 -80.71 20.10
N SER A 246 -12.47 -81.69 19.52
CA SER A 246 -11.96 -83.05 19.30
C SER A 246 -12.38 -83.58 17.93
N TYR A 247 -11.40 -83.76 17.04
CA TYR A 247 -11.62 -84.00 15.62
C TYR A 247 -10.63 -85.02 15.05
N LYS A 248 -10.96 -85.57 13.87
CA LYS A 248 -10.15 -86.54 13.15
C LYS A 248 -9.31 -85.90 12.05
N GLU A 249 -9.91 -84.97 11.30
CA GLU A 249 -9.26 -84.35 10.16
C GLU A 249 -9.88 -82.99 9.82
N TRP A 250 -9.03 -82.09 9.33
CA TRP A 250 -9.39 -80.85 8.67
C TRP A 250 -9.16 -80.99 7.17
N ARG A 251 -9.99 -80.32 6.36
CA ARG A 251 -9.85 -80.35 4.91
C ARG A 251 -10.32 -79.05 4.26
N SER A 252 -9.54 -78.56 3.30
CA SER A 252 -9.95 -77.52 2.37
C SER A 252 -10.56 -78.16 1.13
N GLU A 253 -11.66 -77.60 0.62
CA GLU A 253 -12.24 -78.04 -0.64
C GLU A 253 -11.50 -77.49 -1.87
N ASN A 254 -10.68 -76.45 -1.69
CA ASN A 254 -9.86 -75.90 -2.77
C ASN A 254 -8.53 -75.37 -2.23
N GLU A 255 -7.54 -76.26 -2.23
CA GLU A 255 -6.17 -75.96 -1.80
C GLU A 255 -5.43 -74.96 -2.71
N LYS A 256 -6.04 -74.51 -3.81
CA LYS A 256 -5.50 -73.39 -4.61
C LYS A 256 -5.90 -72.03 -4.04
N ILE A 257 -6.95 -71.95 -3.23
CA ILE A 257 -7.42 -70.71 -2.59
C ILE A 257 -6.79 -70.58 -1.19
N PHE A 258 -6.80 -71.65 -0.40
CA PHE A 258 -6.09 -71.74 0.88
C PHE A 258 -5.81 -73.19 1.26
N THR A 259 -4.71 -73.45 1.97
CA THR A 259 -4.46 -74.74 2.64
C THR A 259 -4.93 -74.71 4.08
N VAL A 260 -5.24 -75.88 4.66
CA VAL A 260 -5.52 -76.02 6.09
C VAL A 260 -4.65 -77.12 6.68
N SER A 261 -3.97 -76.85 7.80
CA SER A 261 -3.17 -77.84 8.51
C SER A 261 -4.04 -78.88 9.21
N ASP A 262 -3.41 -79.96 9.71
CA ASP A 262 -4.05 -80.97 10.56
C ASP A 262 -4.56 -80.41 11.91
N THR A 263 -4.06 -79.23 12.32
CA THR A 263 -4.49 -78.49 13.51
C THR A 263 -5.52 -77.38 13.21
N GLY A 264 -5.94 -77.20 11.95
CA GLY A 264 -6.93 -76.19 11.57
C GLY A 264 -6.36 -74.80 11.28
N VAL A 265 -5.04 -74.67 11.07
CA VAL A 265 -4.42 -73.40 10.63
C VAL A 265 -4.62 -73.24 9.13
N ILE A 266 -5.26 -72.15 8.72
CA ILE A 266 -5.51 -71.78 7.34
C ILE A 266 -4.37 -70.88 6.84
N THR A 267 -3.81 -71.20 5.66
CA THR A 267 -2.84 -70.35 4.96
C THR A 267 -3.45 -69.88 3.63
N PRO A 268 -3.69 -68.58 3.43
CA PRO A 268 -4.25 -68.06 2.18
C PRO A 268 -3.22 -68.16 1.04
N LEU A 269 -3.68 -68.56 -0.15
CA LEU A 269 -2.83 -68.78 -1.32
C LEU A 269 -3.27 -67.98 -2.56
N ALA A 270 -4.58 -67.78 -2.74
CA ALA A 270 -5.13 -66.96 -3.82
C ALA A 270 -6.53 -66.44 -3.46
N VAL A 271 -6.93 -65.33 -4.09
CA VAL A 271 -8.27 -64.75 -3.91
C VAL A 271 -9.35 -65.70 -4.41
N GLY A 272 -10.41 -65.83 -3.62
CA GLY A 272 -11.58 -66.64 -3.93
C GLY A 272 -12.24 -67.20 -2.68
N THR A 273 -13.38 -67.85 -2.85
CA THR A 273 -14.12 -68.48 -1.75
C THR A 273 -14.06 -70.00 -1.88
N ALA A 274 -13.72 -70.70 -0.80
CA ALA A 274 -13.82 -72.14 -0.70
C ALA A 274 -14.26 -72.56 0.70
N ARG A 275 -14.74 -73.81 0.86
CA ARG A 275 -15.15 -74.30 2.17
C ARG A 275 -14.00 -75.01 2.89
N VAL A 276 -13.94 -74.80 4.20
CA VAL A 276 -13.12 -75.58 5.12
C VAL A 276 -14.04 -76.46 5.96
N GLY A 277 -13.66 -77.73 6.11
CA GLY A 277 -14.42 -78.70 6.88
C GLY A 277 -13.57 -79.32 8.00
N VAL A 278 -14.19 -79.53 9.15
CA VAL A 278 -13.63 -80.35 10.24
C VAL A 278 -14.53 -81.55 10.49
N ARG A 279 -13.95 -82.75 10.54
CA ARG A 279 -14.67 -83.98 10.90
C ARG A 279 -14.50 -84.27 12.39
N GLY A 280 -15.58 -84.22 13.15
CA GLY A 280 -15.62 -84.59 14.57
C GLY A 280 -15.37 -86.09 14.81
N MET A 281 -15.10 -86.47 16.06
CA MET A 281 -14.93 -87.88 16.45
C MET A 281 -16.16 -88.76 16.15
N ASP A 282 -17.35 -88.16 16.10
CA ASP A 282 -18.64 -88.77 15.75
C ASP A 282 -18.87 -88.92 14.23
N ASN A 283 -17.83 -88.64 13.42
CA ASN A 283 -17.85 -88.62 11.95
C ASN A 283 -18.75 -87.55 11.31
N LYS A 284 -19.33 -86.62 12.08
CA LYS A 284 -20.03 -85.47 11.48
C LYS A 284 -19.03 -84.44 10.99
N ILE A 285 -19.37 -83.79 9.88
CA ILE A 285 -18.54 -82.75 9.27
C ILE A 285 -19.21 -81.40 9.50
N THR A 286 -18.49 -80.48 10.13
CA THR A 286 -18.88 -79.07 10.25
C THR A 286 -18.12 -78.27 9.20
N MET A 287 -18.83 -77.43 8.45
CA MET A 287 -18.26 -76.66 7.33
C MET A 287 -18.38 -75.17 7.60
N ALA A 288 -17.42 -74.40 7.10
CA ALA A 288 -17.49 -72.94 6.97
C ALA A 288 -17.03 -72.52 5.58
N TYR A 289 -17.51 -71.37 5.11
CA TYR A 289 -16.91 -70.69 3.96
C TYR A 289 -15.72 -69.88 4.44
N VAL A 290 -14.65 -69.90 3.65
CA VAL A 290 -13.48 -69.04 3.80
C VAL A 290 -13.36 -68.25 2.51
N THR A 291 -13.48 -66.93 2.62
CA THR A 291 -13.29 -66.00 1.51
C THR A 291 -11.94 -65.32 1.69
N VAL A 292 -11.03 -65.57 0.73
CA VAL A 292 -9.72 -64.95 0.68
C VAL A 292 -9.79 -63.75 -0.25
N GLU A 293 -9.45 -62.56 0.25
CA GLU A 293 -9.51 -61.30 -0.51
C GLU A 293 -8.16 -60.56 -0.49
N TYR A 294 -7.94 -59.67 -1.47
CA TYR A 294 -6.90 -58.64 -1.38
C TYR A 294 -7.45 -57.44 -0.62
N ARG A 295 -6.64 -56.81 0.24
CA ARG A 295 -7.04 -55.55 0.86
C ARG A 295 -6.91 -54.45 -0.19
N ASP A 296 -8.01 -53.76 -0.52
CA ASP A 296 -7.96 -52.62 -1.43
C ASP A 296 -7.18 -51.47 -0.79
N PRO A 297 -5.99 -51.10 -1.31
CA PRO A 297 -5.19 -50.01 -0.73
C PRO A 297 -5.90 -48.66 -0.79
N SER A 298 -6.90 -48.50 -1.67
CA SER A 298 -7.66 -47.25 -1.82
C SER A 298 -8.71 -47.03 -0.72
N ASN A 299 -8.94 -48.04 0.13
CA ASN A 299 -9.92 -47.99 1.22
C ASN A 299 -9.27 -47.92 2.62
N ILE A 300 -7.95 -47.69 2.67
CA ILE A 300 -7.24 -47.40 3.92
C ILE A 300 -7.43 -45.91 4.23
N PRO A 301 -7.98 -45.53 5.40
CA PRO A 301 -8.11 -44.13 5.76
C PRO A 301 -6.74 -43.45 5.75
N ILE A 302 -6.60 -42.38 4.98
CA ILE A 302 -5.39 -41.55 4.99
C ILE A 302 -5.48 -40.69 6.25
N PRO A 303 -4.62 -40.92 7.26
CA PRO A 303 -4.73 -40.22 8.54
C PRO A 303 -4.42 -38.73 8.36
N VAL A 304 -5.06 -37.90 9.18
CA VAL A 304 -4.66 -36.50 9.31
C VAL A 304 -3.40 -36.43 10.19
N GLU A 305 -2.39 -35.70 9.71
CA GLU A 305 -1.12 -35.45 10.40
C GLU A 305 -1.14 -34.08 11.11
N ALA A 306 -1.79 -33.08 10.51
CA ALA A 306 -1.93 -31.76 11.10
C ALA A 306 -3.18 -31.02 10.60
N VAL A 307 -3.62 -30.05 11.40
CA VAL A 307 -4.60 -29.05 11.03
C VAL A 307 -4.00 -27.66 11.21
N SER A 308 -4.35 -26.72 10.33
CA SER A 308 -3.95 -25.32 10.44
C SER A 308 -5.05 -24.40 9.89
N PHE A 309 -4.92 -23.09 10.07
CA PHE A 309 -5.78 -22.11 9.43
C PHE A 309 -5.09 -21.51 8.22
N GLU A 310 -5.88 -21.14 7.21
CA GLU A 310 -5.40 -20.35 6.06
C GLU A 310 -4.77 -19.03 6.52
N ASN A 311 -5.43 -18.34 7.46
CA ASN A 311 -4.93 -17.10 8.06
C ASN A 311 -4.72 -17.25 9.57
N LYS A 312 -3.65 -16.63 10.09
CA LYS A 312 -3.38 -16.58 11.54
C LYS A 312 -4.29 -15.60 12.28
N GLU A 313 -4.80 -14.59 11.56
CA GLU A 313 -5.69 -13.56 12.07
C GLU A 313 -6.84 -13.31 11.08
N TYR A 314 -8.05 -13.15 11.61
CA TYR A 314 -9.25 -12.79 10.85
C TYR A 314 -9.85 -11.50 11.41
N THR A 315 -10.47 -10.68 10.56
CA THR A 315 -11.21 -9.48 10.99
C THR A 315 -12.67 -9.60 10.54
N LEU A 316 -13.58 -9.67 11.50
CA LEU A 316 -15.02 -9.55 11.27
C LEU A 316 -15.44 -8.11 11.53
N PHE A 317 -16.42 -7.62 10.77
CA PHE A 317 -17.02 -6.32 11.03
C PHE A 317 -18.46 -6.49 11.51
N MET A 318 -18.89 -5.67 12.47
CA MET A 318 -20.26 -5.70 13.00
C MET A 318 -21.33 -5.50 11.92
N ASP A 319 -21.00 -4.77 10.85
CA ASP A 319 -21.82 -4.54 9.66
C ASP A 319 -21.52 -5.51 8.50
N GLY A 320 -20.53 -6.41 8.65
CA GLY A 320 -19.95 -7.24 7.58
C GLY A 320 -20.57 -8.63 7.38
N GLY A 321 -21.60 -9.00 8.13
CA GLY A 321 -22.23 -10.32 8.06
C GLY A 321 -21.30 -11.48 8.47
N PRO A 322 -21.79 -12.74 8.41
CA PRO A 322 -20.97 -13.92 8.72
C PRO A 322 -19.86 -14.17 7.68
N GLN A 323 -18.71 -14.67 8.12
CA GLN A 323 -17.56 -15.00 7.27
C GLN A 323 -17.15 -16.48 7.42
N GLN A 324 -16.87 -17.14 6.29
CA GLN A 324 -16.32 -18.50 6.28
C GLN A 324 -14.85 -18.49 6.72
N LEU A 325 -14.51 -19.28 7.72
CA LEU A 325 -13.14 -19.58 8.11
C LEU A 325 -12.66 -20.85 7.41
N VAL A 326 -11.39 -20.89 7.02
CA VAL A 326 -10.82 -22.02 6.27
C VAL A 326 -9.75 -22.71 7.12
N ALA A 327 -9.99 -23.99 7.39
CA ALA A 327 -9.02 -24.90 7.98
C ALA A 327 -8.37 -25.75 6.88
N ILE A 328 -7.05 -25.94 6.98
CA ILE A 328 -6.24 -26.72 6.05
C ILE A 328 -5.79 -27.99 6.77
N LEU A 329 -6.07 -29.14 6.18
CA LEU A 329 -5.64 -30.45 6.66
C LEU A 329 -4.38 -30.91 5.93
N THR A 330 -3.47 -31.54 6.65
CA THR A 330 -2.26 -32.15 6.09
C THR A 330 -2.26 -33.66 6.39
N PRO A 331 -2.02 -34.53 5.39
CA PRO A 331 -2.00 -34.20 3.96
C PRO A 331 -3.39 -33.78 3.46
N ASP A 332 -3.45 -33.04 2.35
CA ASP A 332 -4.69 -32.48 1.79
C ASP A 332 -5.66 -33.55 1.26
N ASN A 333 -5.14 -34.73 0.92
CA ASN A 333 -5.89 -35.91 0.54
C ASN A 333 -6.32 -36.80 1.71
N THR A 334 -6.21 -36.33 2.96
CA THR A 334 -6.70 -37.07 4.13
C THR A 334 -8.18 -37.44 3.97
N THR A 335 -8.53 -38.67 4.33
CA THR A 335 -9.93 -39.11 4.35
C THR A 335 -10.62 -38.76 5.68
N GLN A 336 -9.89 -38.23 6.67
CA GLN A 336 -10.39 -37.85 7.99
C GLN A 336 -10.78 -36.36 8.04
N THR A 337 -11.84 -36.00 7.30
CA THR A 337 -12.19 -34.58 7.04
C THR A 337 -13.13 -33.93 8.06
N LYS A 338 -13.62 -34.67 9.06
CA LYS A 338 -14.53 -34.10 10.06
C LYS A 338 -13.77 -33.15 10.99
N LEU A 339 -14.30 -31.94 11.13
CA LEU A 339 -13.77 -30.89 11.99
C LEU A 339 -14.79 -30.51 13.07
N GLU A 340 -14.28 -30.10 14.23
CA GLU A 340 -15.06 -29.51 15.32
C GLU A 340 -14.58 -28.08 15.56
N TRP A 341 -15.49 -27.12 15.42
CA TRP A 341 -15.21 -25.69 15.51
C TRP A 341 -15.71 -25.12 16.83
N ARG A 342 -14.91 -24.25 17.46
CA ARG A 342 -15.29 -23.55 18.69
C ARG A 342 -14.70 -22.14 18.75
N SER A 343 -15.50 -21.18 19.23
CA SER A 343 -15.02 -19.87 19.64
C SER A 343 -14.61 -19.93 21.12
N GLU A 344 -13.48 -19.31 21.50
CA GLU A 344 -13.10 -19.17 22.91
C GLU A 344 -14.03 -18.22 23.68
N ASN A 345 -14.68 -17.26 22.98
CA ASN A 345 -15.59 -16.30 23.58
C ASN A 345 -16.73 -15.95 22.62
N GLU A 346 -17.86 -16.63 22.80
CA GLU A 346 -19.08 -16.45 22.00
C GLU A 346 -19.75 -15.08 22.20
N ASN A 347 -19.40 -14.33 23.25
CA ASN A 347 -19.89 -12.95 23.39
C ASN A 347 -19.24 -12.00 22.38
N ILE A 348 -18.09 -12.36 21.81
CA ILE A 348 -17.38 -11.56 20.80
C ILE A 348 -17.77 -12.03 19.40
N PHE A 349 -17.70 -13.33 19.12
CA PHE A 349 -18.19 -13.92 17.87
C PHE A 349 -18.55 -15.40 18.08
N THR A 350 -19.52 -15.90 17.33
CA THR A 350 -19.87 -17.33 17.27
C THR A 350 -19.26 -17.98 16.03
N VAL A 351 -19.09 -19.30 16.03
CA VAL A 351 -18.69 -20.08 14.85
C VAL A 351 -19.52 -21.35 14.79
N ASP A 352 -20.12 -21.66 13.64
CA ASP A 352 -20.85 -22.90 13.46
C ASP A 352 -19.92 -24.06 13.09
N GLN A 353 -20.46 -25.28 13.03
CA GLN A 353 -19.67 -26.48 12.70
C GLN A 353 -19.24 -26.58 11.23
N SER A 354 -19.72 -25.67 10.37
CA SER A 354 -19.19 -25.50 9.02
C SER A 354 -18.04 -24.50 8.94
N GLY A 355 -17.69 -23.84 10.06
CA GLY A 355 -16.63 -22.84 10.13
C GLY A 355 -17.10 -21.43 9.78
N VAL A 356 -18.41 -21.16 9.73
CA VAL A 356 -18.94 -19.81 9.49
C VAL A 356 -18.96 -19.03 10.80
N ALA A 357 -18.14 -17.98 10.87
CA ALA A 357 -18.01 -17.11 12.02
C ALA A 357 -18.93 -15.88 11.91
N THR A 358 -19.72 -15.60 12.95
CA THR A 358 -20.67 -14.47 12.99
C THR A 358 -20.28 -13.50 14.12
N PRO A 359 -20.08 -12.21 13.85
CA PRO A 359 -19.74 -11.22 14.87
C PRO A 359 -20.90 -10.98 15.86
N VAL A 360 -20.58 -10.75 17.13
CA VAL A 360 -21.55 -10.49 18.22
C VAL A 360 -21.26 -9.17 18.92
N SER A 361 -20.00 -8.90 19.27
CA SER A 361 -19.58 -7.61 19.84
C SER A 361 -18.13 -7.29 19.52
N VAL A 362 -17.78 -6.00 19.52
CA VAL A 362 -16.41 -5.53 19.27
C VAL A 362 -15.45 -6.12 20.31
N GLY A 363 -14.34 -6.68 19.84
CA GLY A 363 -13.37 -7.31 20.72
C GLY A 363 -12.36 -8.19 20.01
N LYS A 364 -11.57 -8.90 20.81
CA LYS A 364 -10.57 -9.87 20.36
C LYS A 364 -10.82 -11.21 21.05
N SER A 365 -10.89 -12.28 20.27
CA SER A 365 -11.02 -13.66 20.76
C SER A 365 -10.26 -14.62 19.84
N ARG A 366 -10.27 -15.92 20.12
CA ARG A 366 -9.66 -16.94 19.28
C ARG A 366 -10.71 -17.95 18.83
N VAL A 367 -10.47 -18.54 17.67
CA VAL A 367 -11.21 -19.68 17.14
C VAL A 367 -10.30 -20.90 17.18
N GLY A 368 -10.83 -22.02 17.65
CA GLY A 368 -10.19 -23.32 17.60
C GLY A 368 -10.90 -24.23 16.60
N VAL A 369 -10.11 -25.03 15.90
CA VAL A 369 -10.58 -26.15 15.09
C VAL A 369 -9.84 -27.41 15.50
N MET A 370 -10.59 -28.47 15.76
CA MET A 370 -10.06 -29.78 16.16
C MET A 370 -10.45 -30.83 15.13
N CYS A 371 -9.52 -31.67 14.71
CA CYS A 371 -9.81 -32.80 13.83
C CYS A 371 -9.98 -34.12 14.61
N GLN A 372 -10.43 -35.17 13.92
CA GLN A 372 -10.86 -36.43 14.57
C GLN A 372 -9.78 -37.11 15.43
N ASN A 373 -8.51 -36.94 15.11
CA ASN A 373 -7.40 -37.54 15.86
C ASN A 373 -7.02 -36.74 17.12
N GLY A 374 -7.65 -35.58 17.35
CA GLY A 374 -7.40 -34.70 18.49
C GLY A 374 -6.42 -33.56 18.22
N GLU A 375 -5.84 -33.43 17.03
CA GLU A 375 -5.00 -32.28 16.66
C GLU A 375 -5.84 -31.00 16.61
N VAL A 376 -5.28 -29.90 17.13
CA VAL A 376 -5.96 -28.61 17.29
C VAL A 376 -5.15 -27.50 16.64
N ALA A 377 -5.81 -26.65 15.87
CA ALA A 377 -5.28 -25.37 15.42
C ALA A 377 -6.06 -24.22 16.05
N MET A 378 -5.39 -23.07 16.17
CA MET A 378 -5.97 -21.84 16.71
C MET A 378 -5.65 -20.64 15.81
N ALA A 379 -6.63 -19.76 15.61
CA ALA A 379 -6.45 -18.46 14.97
C ALA A 379 -7.06 -17.34 15.82
N THR A 380 -6.57 -16.12 15.62
CA THR A 380 -7.11 -14.93 16.31
C THR A 380 -8.20 -14.29 15.47
N VAL A 381 -9.30 -13.86 16.09
CA VAL A 381 -10.39 -13.12 15.44
C VAL A 381 -10.54 -11.77 16.12
N TYR A 382 -10.47 -10.70 15.33
CA TYR A 382 -10.80 -9.34 15.73
C TYR A 382 -12.19 -8.99 15.22
N VAL A 383 -13.10 -8.62 16.10
CA VAL A 383 -14.40 -8.06 15.72
C VAL A 383 -14.31 -6.55 15.87
N LYS A 384 -14.52 -5.83 14.77
CA LYS A 384 -14.42 -4.37 14.70
C LYS A 384 -15.75 -3.75 14.29
N ALA A 385 -16.00 -2.53 14.72
CA ALA A 385 -17.09 -1.71 14.22
C ALA A 385 -16.52 -0.56 13.38
N ARG A 386 -17.06 -0.36 12.17
CA ARG A 386 -16.72 0.77 11.32
C ARG A 386 -17.50 2.00 11.79
N ALA A 387 -16.93 3.18 11.61
CA ALA A 387 -17.74 4.39 11.69
C ALA A 387 -18.71 4.40 10.49
N THR A 388 -19.99 4.60 10.76
CA THR A 388 -21.05 4.65 9.74
C THR A 388 -21.68 6.03 9.62
N GLU A 389 -21.53 6.87 10.65
CA GLU A 389 -22.06 8.23 10.68
C GLU A 389 -21.12 9.15 11.46
N ILE A 390 -21.10 10.43 11.09
CA ILE A 390 -20.44 11.50 11.84
C ILE A 390 -21.36 12.73 11.84
N THR A 391 -21.49 13.38 12.99
CA THR A 391 -22.27 14.61 13.15
C THR A 391 -21.39 15.74 13.65
N VAL A 392 -21.76 16.99 13.36
CA VAL A 392 -21.10 18.20 13.86
C VAL A 392 -22.06 19.01 14.73
N SER A 393 -21.56 19.71 15.74
CA SER A 393 -22.38 20.50 16.69
C SER A 393 -23.11 21.68 16.05
N THR A 394 -22.66 22.12 14.87
CA THR A 394 -23.33 23.10 14.01
C THR A 394 -22.98 22.82 12.56
N ASN A 395 -23.91 23.09 11.64
CA ASN A 395 -23.71 22.99 10.19
C ASN A 395 -23.37 24.34 9.54
N GLU A 396 -23.46 25.44 10.29
CA GLU A 396 -23.14 26.80 9.81
C GLU A 396 -22.36 27.58 10.87
N VAL A 397 -21.38 28.36 10.42
CA VAL A 397 -20.56 29.25 11.24
C VAL A 397 -20.40 30.59 10.52
N SER A 398 -20.61 31.68 11.25
CA SER A 398 -20.30 33.04 10.78
C SER A 398 -19.27 33.66 11.72
N LEU A 399 -18.17 34.16 11.16
CA LEU A 399 -17.08 34.79 11.90
C LEU A 399 -16.72 36.15 11.30
N VAL A 400 -16.18 37.04 12.12
CA VAL A 400 -15.36 38.15 11.62
C VAL A 400 -13.93 37.64 11.42
N ALA A 401 -13.21 38.13 10.41
CA ALA A 401 -11.82 37.75 10.19
C ALA A 401 -10.99 37.87 11.49
N TYR A 402 -10.18 36.86 11.76
CA TYR A 402 -9.34 36.67 12.95
C TYR A 402 -10.05 36.24 14.23
N GLU A 403 -11.37 36.05 14.20
CA GLU A 403 -12.11 35.34 15.26
C GLU A 403 -11.98 33.83 15.15
N LYS A 404 -12.38 33.13 16.21
CA LYS A 404 -12.44 31.67 16.24
C LYS A 404 -13.68 31.17 16.95
N THR A 405 -14.09 29.95 16.62
CA THR A 405 -15.13 29.21 17.33
C THR A 405 -14.78 27.74 17.42
N ASP A 406 -15.24 27.07 18.47
CA ASP A 406 -15.07 25.63 18.64
C ASP A 406 -16.26 24.88 18.03
N VAL A 407 -16.00 23.80 17.30
CA VAL A 407 -17.00 22.85 16.80
C VAL A 407 -16.61 21.45 17.22
N THR A 408 -17.58 20.69 17.72
CA THR A 408 -17.37 19.28 18.08
C THR A 408 -17.92 18.38 16.97
N ALA A 409 -17.15 17.37 16.57
CA ALA A 409 -17.64 16.26 15.75
C ALA A 409 -17.84 15.02 16.61
N THR A 410 -18.87 14.23 16.32
CA THR A 410 -19.21 12.99 17.03
C THR A 410 -19.35 11.85 16.02
N VAL A 411 -18.55 10.79 16.20
CA VAL A 411 -18.52 9.61 15.33
C VAL A 411 -19.39 8.49 15.93
N TYR A 412 -20.19 7.87 15.06
CA TYR A 412 -21.11 6.78 15.35
C TYR A 412 -20.82 5.54 14.49
N PRO A 413 -21.14 4.32 14.99
CA PRO A 413 -21.68 4.06 16.33
C PRO A 413 -20.64 4.31 17.43
N GLU A 414 -21.07 4.40 18.69
CA GLU A 414 -20.19 4.75 19.82
C GLU A 414 -19.08 3.71 20.06
N ASP A 415 -19.33 2.46 19.67
CA ASP A 415 -18.42 1.33 19.74
C ASP A 415 -17.53 1.17 18.49
N ALA A 416 -17.60 2.11 17.52
CA ALA A 416 -16.68 2.15 16.39
C ALA A 416 -15.24 2.03 16.88
N THR A 417 -14.47 1.12 16.26
CA THR A 417 -13.12 0.77 16.72
C THR A 417 -12.09 1.86 16.42
N ASP A 418 -12.36 2.69 15.40
CA ASP A 418 -11.61 3.91 15.11
C ASP A 418 -12.58 5.09 15.02
N ARG A 419 -12.48 6.01 15.99
CA ARG A 419 -13.32 7.20 16.15
C ARG A 419 -12.57 8.50 15.86
N GLY A 420 -11.40 8.40 15.21
CA GLY A 420 -10.66 9.58 14.79
C GLY A 420 -11.49 10.49 13.88
N VAL A 421 -11.27 11.80 13.98
CA VAL A 421 -11.85 12.80 13.09
C VAL A 421 -10.73 13.51 12.37
N ILE A 422 -10.83 13.54 11.04
CA ILE A 422 -9.96 14.29 10.15
C ILE A 422 -10.74 15.53 9.71
N TRP A 423 -10.13 16.70 9.87
CA TRP A 423 -10.74 17.97 9.52
C TRP A 423 -10.05 18.55 8.29
N GLU A 424 -10.82 19.06 7.35
CA GLU A 424 -10.33 19.67 6.11
C GLU A 424 -11.11 20.95 5.83
N THR A 425 -10.44 21.96 5.24
CA THR A 425 -11.08 23.18 4.74
C THR A 425 -11.02 23.21 3.22
N SER A 426 -12.07 23.67 2.56
CA SER A 426 -12.07 23.88 1.11
C SER A 426 -11.29 25.12 0.68
N ASP A 427 -11.07 26.07 1.59
CA ASP A 427 -10.32 27.30 1.34
C ASP A 427 -9.73 27.84 2.66
N SER A 428 -8.44 27.60 2.86
CA SER A 428 -7.69 28.06 4.04
C SER A 428 -7.45 29.57 4.07
N SER A 429 -7.61 30.27 2.95
CA SER A 429 -7.54 31.74 2.92
C SER A 429 -8.77 32.39 3.54
N VAL A 430 -9.91 31.67 3.60
CA VAL A 430 -11.14 32.09 4.25
C VAL A 430 -11.19 31.60 5.69
N ALA A 431 -11.05 30.30 5.92
CA ALA A 431 -11.04 29.74 7.27
C ALA A 431 -10.24 28.44 7.37
N THR A 432 -9.62 28.22 8.53
CA THR A 432 -8.82 27.01 8.84
C THR A 432 -9.44 26.28 10.02
N VAL A 433 -9.20 24.97 10.15
CA VAL A 433 -9.71 24.14 11.25
C VAL A 433 -8.60 23.31 11.87
N THR A 434 -8.53 23.28 13.20
CA THR A 434 -7.55 22.45 13.93
C THR A 434 -8.00 20.99 13.99
N LYS A 435 -7.08 20.07 14.34
CA LYS A 435 -7.42 18.65 14.62
C LYS A 435 -8.46 18.48 15.74
N SER A 436 -8.60 19.46 16.63
CA SER A 436 -9.58 19.47 17.73
C SER A 436 -10.91 20.14 17.36
N GLY A 437 -11.09 20.61 16.11
CA GLY A 437 -12.32 21.24 15.65
C GLY A 437 -12.45 22.73 15.95
N VAL A 438 -11.34 23.45 16.21
CA VAL A 438 -11.37 24.91 16.36
C VAL A 438 -11.28 25.55 14.98
N ILE A 439 -12.29 26.33 14.60
CA ILE A 439 -12.35 27.05 13.33
C ILE A 439 -11.84 28.47 13.54
N TYR A 440 -10.87 28.91 12.73
CA TYR A 440 -10.34 30.27 12.71
C TYR A 440 -10.75 30.96 11.41
N GLY A 441 -11.38 32.14 11.50
CA GLY A 441 -11.62 33.02 10.36
C GLY A 441 -10.31 33.71 9.95
N ARG A 442 -9.98 33.70 8.66
CA ARG A 442 -8.72 34.24 8.11
C ARG A 442 -8.92 35.46 7.22
N GLY A 443 -9.88 35.38 6.31
CA GLY A 443 -10.14 36.41 5.30
C GLY A 443 -11.60 36.40 4.88
N GLU A 444 -12.05 37.51 4.29
CA GLU A 444 -13.43 37.62 3.81
C GLU A 444 -13.74 36.57 2.75
N GLY A 445 -14.85 35.85 2.90
CA GLY A 445 -15.28 34.86 1.92
C GLY A 445 -16.19 33.79 2.51
N SER A 446 -16.31 32.67 1.80
CA SER A 446 -17.03 31.51 2.28
C SER A 446 -16.31 30.23 1.88
N CYS A 447 -16.29 29.25 2.78
CA CYS A 447 -15.68 27.94 2.56
C CYS A 447 -16.48 26.84 3.25
N ILE A 448 -16.16 25.58 2.93
CA ILE A 448 -16.72 24.40 3.59
C ILE A 448 -15.65 23.76 4.45
N ILE A 449 -15.97 23.51 5.71
CA ILE A 449 -15.14 22.69 6.59
C ILE A 449 -15.77 21.30 6.69
N THR A 450 -14.98 20.27 6.38
CA THR A 450 -15.43 18.88 6.36
C THR A 450 -14.80 18.11 7.52
N ALA A 451 -15.63 17.49 8.35
CA ALA A 451 -15.24 16.48 9.32
C ALA A 451 -15.41 15.10 8.69
N ARG A 452 -14.34 14.31 8.62
CA ARG A 452 -14.35 12.92 8.11
C ARG A 452 -14.02 11.96 9.24
N ALA A 453 -14.80 10.89 9.38
CA ALA A 453 -14.45 9.81 10.30
C ALA A 453 -13.27 8.99 9.74
N SER A 454 -12.24 8.74 10.54
CA SER A 454 -11.07 7.94 10.15
C SER A 454 -11.43 6.47 9.92
N GLY A 455 -12.26 5.90 10.81
CA GLY A 455 -12.67 4.50 10.78
C GLY A 455 -13.82 4.17 9.83
N GLY A 456 -14.26 5.12 9.01
CA GLY A 456 -15.40 4.99 8.10
C GLY A 456 -15.04 5.26 6.65
N GLU A 457 -15.70 4.56 5.74
CA GLU A 457 -15.53 4.79 4.31
C GLU A 457 -16.46 5.93 3.86
N ASN A 458 -15.87 7.08 3.52
CA ASN A 458 -16.58 8.27 3.03
C ASN A 458 -17.62 8.86 4.01
N VAL A 459 -17.51 8.55 5.30
CA VAL A 459 -18.36 9.10 6.36
C VAL A 459 -17.91 10.52 6.69
N THR A 460 -18.70 11.51 6.29
CA THR A 460 -18.37 12.94 6.40
C THR A 460 -19.55 13.78 6.89
N ALA A 461 -19.23 14.91 7.52
CA ALA A 461 -20.16 15.99 7.84
C ALA A 461 -19.54 17.32 7.42
N GLN A 462 -20.36 18.25 6.94
CA GLN A 462 -19.91 19.53 6.40
C GLN A 462 -20.48 20.71 7.18
N ILE A 463 -19.67 21.77 7.27
CA ILE A 463 -20.00 23.02 7.92
C ILE A 463 -19.78 24.13 6.90
N SER A 464 -20.82 24.93 6.63
CA SER A 464 -20.69 26.13 5.82
C SER A 464 -20.14 27.26 6.68
N VAL A 465 -18.99 27.81 6.30
CA VAL A 465 -18.34 28.90 7.03
C VAL A 465 -18.36 30.15 6.18
N THR A 466 -18.87 31.25 6.73
CA THR A 466 -18.80 32.58 6.13
C THR A 466 -17.98 33.48 7.04
N VAL A 467 -17.00 34.18 6.46
CA VAL A 467 -16.15 35.11 7.17
C VAL A 467 -16.32 36.49 6.57
N SER A 468 -16.66 37.50 7.38
CA SER A 468 -16.69 38.90 6.95
C SER A 468 -15.36 39.59 7.24
N ALA A 469 -14.99 40.57 6.42
CA ALA A 469 -13.81 41.40 6.68
C ALA A 469 -13.88 42.05 8.07
N ASN A 470 -12.74 42.16 8.73
CA ASN A 470 -12.60 43.00 9.93
C ASN A 470 -12.12 44.39 9.48
N PRO A 471 -12.98 45.42 9.48
CA PRO A 471 -12.59 46.76 8.99
C PRO A 471 -11.55 47.46 9.86
N GLU A 472 -11.27 46.94 11.06
CA GLU A 472 -10.30 47.52 11.99
C GLU A 472 -8.88 46.93 11.84
N ILE A 473 -8.71 45.85 11.07
CA ILE A 473 -7.46 45.11 10.97
C ILE A 473 -7.08 44.93 9.50
N GLU A 474 -6.03 45.63 9.06
CA GLU A 474 -5.42 45.36 7.76
C GLU A 474 -4.55 44.08 7.82
N PRO A 475 -4.57 43.26 6.75
CA PRO A 475 -3.77 42.04 6.69
C PRO A 475 -2.27 42.38 6.68
N LYS A 476 -1.48 41.66 7.48
CA LYS A 476 -0.03 41.83 7.59
C LYS A 476 0.66 40.50 7.29
N TYR A 477 1.72 40.50 6.52
CA TYR A 477 2.41 39.28 6.09
C TYR A 477 3.75 39.15 6.82
N ILE A 478 4.04 37.96 7.34
CA ILE A 478 5.27 37.65 8.06
C ILE A 478 5.80 36.27 7.64
N ALA A 479 7.12 36.09 7.73
CA ALA A 479 7.75 34.79 7.55
C ALA A 479 8.24 34.24 8.89
N LEU A 480 7.66 33.10 9.28
CA LEU A 480 8.13 32.31 10.41
C LEU A 480 9.30 31.43 9.96
N THR A 481 10.46 31.57 10.60
CA THR A 481 11.67 30.85 10.17
C THR A 481 12.36 30.11 11.30
N PHE A 482 12.89 28.93 11.00
CA PHE A 482 13.56 28.06 11.97
C PHE A 482 14.97 27.69 11.49
N ASP A 483 15.97 27.99 12.32
CA ASP A 483 17.38 27.66 12.08
C ASP A 483 17.78 26.40 12.87
N ASP A 484 18.91 25.81 12.45
CA ASP A 484 19.61 24.70 13.10
C ASP A 484 18.98 23.30 13.02
N GLY A 485 17.78 23.16 12.48
CA GLY A 485 17.14 21.86 12.27
C GLY A 485 17.82 20.99 11.20
N PRO A 486 17.35 19.74 10.99
CA PRO A 486 16.29 19.07 11.76
C PRO A 486 16.79 18.38 13.03
N LYS A 487 15.93 18.28 14.06
CA LYS A 487 16.07 17.38 15.21
C LYS A 487 14.71 16.81 15.65
N ALA A 488 14.66 16.07 16.76
CA ALA A 488 13.41 15.43 17.20
C ALA A 488 12.27 16.45 17.43
N SER A 489 12.56 17.59 18.06
CA SER A 489 11.57 18.66 18.27
C SER A 489 11.13 19.37 17.00
N THR A 490 11.81 19.18 15.86
CA THR A 490 11.29 19.66 14.58
C THR A 490 9.93 19.03 14.30
N LEU A 491 9.72 17.75 14.63
CA LEU A 491 8.41 17.09 14.47
C LEU A 491 7.34 17.74 15.37
N GLU A 492 7.70 18.11 16.61
CA GLU A 492 6.79 18.84 17.51
C GLU A 492 6.43 20.23 16.95
N VAL A 493 7.40 20.93 16.33
CA VAL A 493 7.14 22.18 15.61
C VAL A 493 6.19 21.94 14.44
N LEU A 494 6.41 20.91 13.61
CA LEU A 494 5.53 20.57 12.48
C LEU A 494 4.10 20.30 12.94
N GLU A 495 3.93 19.53 14.01
CA GLU A 495 2.60 19.27 14.60
C GLU A 495 1.91 20.56 15.05
N ILE A 496 2.66 21.51 15.62
CA ILE A 496 2.12 22.82 15.99
C ILE A 496 1.76 23.62 14.74
N LEU A 497 2.62 23.70 13.73
CA LEU A 497 2.33 24.46 12.51
C LEU A 497 1.11 23.91 11.75
N GLU A 498 1.01 22.59 11.66
CA GLU A 498 -0.13 21.87 11.07
C GLU A 498 -1.43 22.21 11.80
N GLN A 499 -1.41 22.29 13.14
CA GLN A 499 -2.60 22.69 13.92
C GLN A 499 -3.11 24.07 13.53
N TYR A 500 -2.24 24.99 13.12
CA TYR A 500 -2.61 26.35 12.74
C TYR A 500 -2.75 26.54 11.23
N ASP A 501 -2.53 25.48 10.43
CA ASP A 501 -2.45 25.52 8.97
C ASP A 501 -1.48 26.61 8.48
N ILE A 502 -0.25 26.60 9.03
CA ILE A 502 0.78 27.60 8.77
C ILE A 502 1.94 27.00 7.99
N THR A 503 2.34 27.65 6.90
CA THR A 503 3.61 27.38 6.23
C THR A 503 4.74 28.23 6.83
N ALA A 504 5.93 27.65 6.97
CA ALA A 504 7.13 28.30 7.49
C ALA A 504 8.35 27.99 6.60
N THR A 505 9.50 28.60 6.92
CA THR A 505 10.78 28.34 6.23
C THR A 505 11.80 27.73 7.20
N PHE A 506 12.35 26.57 6.86
CA PHE A 506 13.33 25.86 7.70
C PHE A 506 14.72 25.93 7.08
N PHE A 507 15.63 26.68 7.71
CA PHE A 507 17.04 26.75 7.35
C PHE A 507 17.78 25.56 7.98
N MET A 508 17.90 24.47 7.21
CA MET A 508 18.47 23.22 7.67
C MET A 508 19.99 23.18 7.59
N VAL A 509 20.62 22.57 8.60
CA VAL A 509 22.05 22.27 8.57
C VAL A 509 22.26 20.93 7.87
N GLY A 510 23.06 20.91 6.80
CA GLY A 510 23.19 19.74 5.91
C GLY A 510 23.55 18.43 6.62
N VAL A 511 24.49 18.45 7.57
CA VAL A 511 24.87 17.24 8.33
C VAL A 511 23.75 16.73 9.23
N LYS A 512 22.87 17.62 9.72
CA LYS A 512 21.70 17.21 10.52
C LYS A 512 20.63 16.59 9.64
N ALA A 513 20.38 17.17 8.46
CA ALA A 513 19.47 16.59 7.46
C ALA A 513 19.95 15.19 7.03
N LYS A 514 21.27 15.02 6.80
CA LYS A 514 21.87 13.71 6.51
C LYS A 514 21.64 12.68 7.62
N ASN A 515 21.76 13.11 8.87
CA ASN A 515 21.67 12.21 10.02
C ASN A 515 20.23 11.90 10.43
N LYS A 516 19.25 12.71 10.00
CA LYS A 516 17.83 12.57 10.29
C LYS A 516 16.99 12.77 9.03
N PRO A 517 17.21 11.94 7.99
CA PRO A 517 16.58 12.13 6.70
C PRO A 517 15.07 12.06 6.75
N GLU A 518 14.52 11.23 7.63
CA GLU A 518 13.07 11.10 7.86
C GLU A 518 12.43 12.40 8.36
N ILE A 519 13.11 13.16 9.22
CA ILE A 519 12.58 14.42 9.74
C ILE A 519 12.71 15.53 8.70
N ALA A 520 13.85 15.61 8.00
CA ALA A 520 14.02 16.55 6.89
C ALA A 520 12.95 16.35 5.81
N GLN A 521 12.69 15.09 5.44
CA GLN A 521 11.65 14.73 4.49
C GLN A 521 10.25 15.09 5.01
N ALA A 522 9.98 14.90 6.32
CA ALA A 522 8.70 15.29 6.92
C ALA A 522 8.43 16.80 6.79
N VAL A 523 9.44 17.64 6.99
CA VAL A 523 9.32 19.11 6.80
C VAL A 523 8.95 19.43 5.35
N ALA A 524 9.62 18.81 4.37
CA ALA A 524 9.33 19.03 2.96
C ALA A 524 7.94 18.50 2.55
N ASN A 525 7.55 17.32 3.05
CA ASN A 525 6.23 16.74 2.79
C ASN A 525 5.08 17.56 3.39
N ALA A 526 5.34 18.29 4.48
CA ALA A 526 4.39 19.23 5.09
C ALA A 526 4.25 20.54 4.29
N GLY A 527 4.96 20.69 3.16
CA GLY A 527 4.83 21.84 2.26
C GLY A 527 5.58 23.10 2.71
N HIS A 528 6.48 22.99 3.70
CA HIS A 528 7.30 24.12 4.15
C HIS A 528 8.44 24.44 3.19
N GLU A 529 8.88 25.70 3.18
CA GLU A 529 10.04 26.10 2.40
C GLU A 529 11.33 25.58 3.03
N ILE A 530 12.21 25.01 2.20
CA ILE A 530 13.50 24.49 2.63
C ILE A 530 14.60 25.51 2.32
N GLY A 531 15.26 25.95 3.39
CA GLY A 531 16.42 26.83 3.33
C GLY A 531 17.72 26.09 3.70
N ASN A 532 18.84 26.62 3.23
CA ASN A 532 20.17 26.10 3.54
C ASN A 532 20.81 26.91 4.69
N HIS A 533 21.32 26.21 5.72
CA HIS A 533 22.05 26.80 6.85
C HIS A 533 23.50 26.32 6.95
N THR A 534 24.13 26.07 5.80
CA THR A 534 25.45 25.45 5.59
C THR A 534 25.53 23.99 6.03
N TYR A 535 26.61 23.31 5.64
CA TYR A 535 26.73 21.87 5.89
C TYR A 535 26.89 21.50 7.37
N SER A 536 27.59 22.30 8.16
CA SER A 536 27.81 22.03 9.60
C SER A 536 27.85 23.31 10.43
N HIS A 537 27.05 24.31 10.05
CA HIS A 537 26.95 25.60 10.74
C HIS A 537 28.28 26.40 10.71
N GLN A 538 28.95 26.43 9.55
CA GLN A 538 30.23 27.12 9.39
C GLN A 538 30.06 28.64 9.28
N ASN A 539 31.00 29.39 9.86
CA ASN A 539 31.01 30.85 9.74
C ASN A 539 31.49 31.30 8.35
N LEU A 540 30.55 31.71 7.51
CA LEU A 540 30.83 32.10 6.13
C LEU A 540 31.68 33.37 6.01
N LYS A 541 31.74 34.24 7.02
CA LYS A 541 32.55 35.47 7.01
C LYS A 541 34.04 35.17 7.10
N THR A 542 34.43 34.15 7.89
CA THR A 542 35.83 33.85 8.20
C THR A 542 36.43 32.73 7.35
N SER A 543 35.61 31.90 6.71
CA SER A 543 36.10 30.87 5.77
C SER A 543 36.78 31.46 4.54
N SER A 544 37.48 30.64 3.74
CA SER A 544 37.87 31.02 2.38
C SER A 544 36.64 31.06 1.45
N ARG A 545 36.70 31.76 0.31
CA ARG A 545 35.57 31.79 -0.65
C ARG A 545 35.26 30.41 -1.23
N SER A 546 36.30 29.61 -1.52
CA SER A 546 36.15 28.24 -2.02
C SER A 546 35.53 27.31 -0.98
N ASP A 547 35.97 27.40 0.28
CA ASP A 547 35.38 26.59 1.35
C ASP A 547 33.93 26.99 1.61
N ALA A 548 33.65 28.30 1.67
CA ALA A 548 32.31 28.80 1.88
C ALA A 548 31.35 28.31 0.79
N ARG A 549 31.77 28.35 -0.49
CA ARG A 549 30.99 27.79 -1.60
C ARG A 549 30.78 26.29 -1.43
N ARG A 550 31.83 25.53 -1.12
CA ARG A 550 31.74 24.08 -0.87
C ARG A 550 30.77 23.75 0.26
N TYR A 551 30.80 24.47 1.39
CA TYR A 551 29.89 24.22 2.51
C TYR A 551 28.42 24.46 2.14
N ILE A 552 28.17 25.42 1.26
CA ILE A 552 26.83 25.72 0.74
C ILE A 552 26.40 24.60 -0.20
N GLU A 553 27.19 24.33 -1.25
CA GLU A 553 26.88 23.33 -2.30
C GLU A 553 26.71 21.92 -1.73
N THR A 554 27.61 21.50 -0.82
CA THR A 554 27.48 20.19 -0.16
C THR A 554 26.22 20.11 0.71
N ALA A 555 25.79 21.23 1.32
CA ALA A 555 24.53 21.25 2.06
C ALA A 555 23.32 21.16 1.12
N ASP A 556 23.35 21.86 -0.03
CA ASP A 556 22.29 21.78 -1.02
C ASP A 556 22.11 20.35 -1.53
N GLU A 557 23.20 19.72 -1.99
CA GLU A 557 23.17 18.35 -2.52
C GLU A 557 22.61 17.36 -1.50
N VAL A 558 23.02 17.48 -0.24
CA VAL A 558 22.58 16.58 0.83
C VAL A 558 21.13 16.83 1.21
N ILE A 559 20.72 18.09 1.32
CA ILE A 559 19.34 18.45 1.65
C ILE A 559 18.42 18.02 0.51
N GLU A 560 18.72 18.37 -0.74
CA GLU A 560 17.94 17.98 -1.93
C GLU A 560 17.83 16.46 -2.05
N LYS A 561 18.93 15.72 -1.86
CA LYS A 561 18.90 14.25 -1.90
C LYS A 561 17.97 13.65 -0.85
N VAL A 562 17.86 14.29 0.31
CA VAL A 562 17.08 13.79 1.44
C VAL A 562 15.62 14.21 1.37
N THR A 563 15.34 15.44 0.91
CA THR A 563 14.00 16.02 0.91
C THR A 563 13.30 15.94 -0.45
N GLY A 564 14.05 15.71 -1.52
CA GLY A 564 13.59 15.89 -2.90
C GLY A 564 13.43 17.37 -3.31
N VAL A 565 13.82 18.32 -2.45
CA VAL A 565 13.60 19.76 -2.64
C VAL A 565 14.93 20.51 -2.57
N MET A 566 15.30 21.15 -3.66
CA MET A 566 16.47 22.02 -3.73
C MET A 566 16.26 23.31 -2.91
N PRO A 567 17.15 23.64 -1.95
CA PRO A 567 17.03 24.89 -1.20
C PRO A 567 17.14 26.13 -2.11
N THR A 568 16.14 27.02 -2.00
CA THR A 568 16.04 28.26 -2.80
C THR A 568 16.57 29.49 -2.05
N VAL A 569 16.58 29.42 -0.72
CA VAL A 569 17.03 30.48 0.18
C VAL A 569 18.13 29.97 1.10
N LEU A 570 18.99 30.88 1.55
CA LEU A 570 20.12 30.54 2.39
C LEU A 570 20.25 31.51 3.57
N ARG A 571 20.62 31.02 4.74
CA ARG A 571 20.93 31.88 5.89
C ARG A 571 22.32 31.58 6.40
N ALA A 572 23.14 32.63 6.53
CA ALA A 572 24.48 32.47 7.07
C ALA A 572 24.41 32.26 8.59
N PRO A 573 25.09 31.23 9.14
CA PRO A 573 25.23 31.04 10.58
C PRO A 573 25.61 32.34 11.32
N GLY A 574 24.81 32.70 12.33
CA GLY A 574 24.95 33.93 13.10
C GLY A 574 24.82 35.23 12.29
N GLY A 575 24.15 35.20 11.13
CA GLY A 575 24.03 36.36 10.23
C GLY A 575 25.37 36.87 9.70
N SER A 576 26.42 36.05 9.76
CA SER A 576 27.80 36.50 9.52
C SER A 576 28.15 36.47 8.04
N ILE A 577 27.66 37.45 7.27
CA ILE A 577 28.04 37.68 5.87
C ILE A 577 27.90 39.15 5.46
N THR A 578 28.49 39.54 4.33
CA THR A 578 28.32 40.87 3.70
C THR A 578 27.69 40.72 2.32
N ALA A 579 27.04 41.77 1.80
CA ALA A 579 26.39 41.72 0.48
C ALA A 579 27.34 41.38 -0.67
N GLU A 580 28.57 41.93 -0.61
CA GLU A 580 29.61 41.61 -1.59
C GLU A 580 29.98 40.13 -1.56
N ARG A 581 30.16 39.58 -0.36
CA ARG A 581 30.52 38.18 -0.19
C ARG A 581 29.38 37.26 -0.60
N ALA A 582 28.14 37.59 -0.25
CA ALA A 582 26.94 36.87 -0.66
C ALA A 582 26.86 36.71 -2.19
N ARG A 583 27.13 37.77 -2.96
CA ARG A 583 27.19 37.71 -4.44
C ARG A 583 28.24 36.74 -4.97
N GLN A 584 29.36 36.57 -4.26
CA GLN A 584 30.48 35.75 -4.70
C GLN A 584 30.29 34.25 -4.41
N ILE A 585 29.57 33.91 -3.34
CA ILE A 585 29.44 32.52 -2.86
C ILE A 585 28.01 31.97 -2.89
N GLY A 586 27.00 32.82 -3.05
CA GLY A 586 25.59 32.43 -2.92
C GLY A 586 25.06 31.54 -4.03
N GLY A 587 25.74 31.48 -5.19
CA GLY A 587 25.33 30.62 -6.31
C GLY A 587 23.93 30.94 -6.82
N GLY A 588 23.55 32.23 -6.86
CA GLY A 588 22.22 32.65 -7.33
C GLY A 588 21.11 32.68 -6.27
N ARG A 589 21.39 32.30 -5.02
CA ARG A 589 20.41 32.32 -3.91
C ARG A 589 20.50 33.55 -3.02
N TYR A 590 19.34 33.99 -2.52
CA TYR A 590 19.27 35.09 -1.56
C TYR A 590 19.73 34.65 -0.17
N PHE A 591 20.58 35.47 0.44
CA PHE A 591 20.90 35.37 1.86
C PHE A 591 19.83 36.08 2.68
N ILE A 592 19.14 35.32 3.53
CA ILE A 592 17.99 35.77 4.30
C ILE A 592 18.42 36.10 5.72
N TYR A 593 18.24 37.35 6.14
CA TYR A 593 18.38 37.76 7.54
C TYR A 593 17.04 37.62 8.28
N TRP A 594 16.90 38.32 9.40
CA TRP A 594 15.67 38.44 10.16
C TRP A 594 15.54 39.88 10.65
N THR A 595 14.30 40.32 10.86
CA THR A 595 14.00 41.62 11.50
C THR A 595 13.62 41.45 12.96
N VAL A 596 13.18 40.26 13.35
CA VAL A 596 12.84 39.92 14.74
C VAL A 596 13.67 38.72 15.17
N ASP A 597 14.56 38.92 16.13
CA ASP A 597 15.30 37.86 16.82
C ASP A 597 14.53 37.47 18.06
N SER A 598 13.96 36.26 18.10
CA SER A 598 13.17 35.79 19.24
C SER A 598 13.99 35.62 20.52
N ARG A 599 15.33 35.59 20.41
CA ARG A 599 16.27 35.30 21.49
C ARG A 599 16.06 33.94 22.14
N ASP A 600 15.43 32.99 21.46
CA ASP A 600 15.22 31.64 21.96
C ASP A 600 16.51 30.82 22.15
N TRP A 601 17.53 31.10 21.33
CA TRP A 601 18.88 30.55 21.49
C TRP A 601 19.57 30.98 22.79
N GLU A 602 19.18 32.12 23.35
CA GLU A 602 19.69 32.65 24.62
C GLU A 602 18.74 32.36 25.78
N SER A 603 17.43 32.46 25.55
CA SER A 603 16.38 32.35 26.54
C SER A 603 15.70 30.98 26.52
N GLN A 604 15.95 30.17 27.55
CA GLN A 604 15.24 28.90 27.78
C GLN A 604 13.80 29.11 28.32
N ASN A 605 13.20 30.30 28.16
CA ASN A 605 11.90 30.66 28.74
C ASN A 605 10.89 31.09 27.67
N ALA A 606 9.81 30.32 27.53
CA ALA A 606 8.77 30.55 26.53
C ALA A 606 8.10 31.93 26.64
N ASN A 607 7.91 32.47 27.85
CA ASN A 607 7.29 33.78 28.05
C ASN A 607 8.21 34.93 27.64
N SER A 608 9.53 34.79 27.81
CA SER A 608 10.50 35.76 27.29
C SER A 608 10.50 35.78 25.76
N ILE A 609 10.54 34.61 25.13
CA ILE A 609 10.45 34.44 23.67
C ILE A 609 9.18 35.10 23.12
N TYR A 610 8.03 34.82 23.76
CA TYR A 610 6.75 35.45 23.43
C TYR A 610 6.81 36.98 23.51
N LYS A 611 7.31 37.53 24.62
CA LYS A 611 7.38 38.98 24.83
C LYS A 611 8.25 39.68 23.80
N VAL A 612 9.42 39.12 23.48
CA VAL A 612 10.32 39.68 22.47
C VAL A 612 9.64 39.65 21.10
N THR A 613 9.06 38.52 20.72
CA THR A 613 8.35 38.39 19.44
C THR A 613 7.24 39.43 19.32
N MET A 614 6.33 39.52 20.29
CA MET A 614 5.17 40.42 20.22
C MET A 614 5.55 41.89 20.29
N ARG A 615 6.70 42.22 20.89
CA ARG A 615 7.21 43.60 20.94
C ARG A 615 7.70 44.09 19.58
N ASP A 616 8.37 43.21 18.82
CA ASP A 616 9.16 43.60 17.65
C ASP A 616 8.50 43.23 16.32
N VAL A 617 7.49 42.33 16.32
CA VAL A 617 6.77 41.91 15.12
C VAL A 617 6.03 43.07 14.46
N ARG A 618 6.09 43.10 13.12
CA ARG A 618 5.47 44.09 12.24
C ARG A 618 5.19 43.46 10.88
N ASP A 619 4.40 44.14 10.05
CA ASP A 619 4.21 43.73 8.65
C ASP A 619 5.56 43.61 7.94
N GLY A 620 5.72 42.60 7.08
CA GLY A 620 6.97 42.29 6.40
C GLY A 620 8.03 41.59 7.27
N ALA A 621 7.75 41.27 8.54
CA ALA A 621 8.80 40.74 9.41
C ALA A 621 9.23 39.30 9.07
N VAL A 622 10.54 39.04 9.16
CA VAL A 622 11.11 37.69 9.16
C VAL A 622 11.51 37.36 10.60
N LEU A 623 10.84 36.39 11.19
CA LEU A 623 10.99 35.97 12.58
C LEU A 623 12.01 34.84 12.69
N LEU A 624 13.09 35.04 13.44
CA LEU A 624 14.11 34.02 13.72
C LEU A 624 13.77 33.21 14.97
N TYR A 625 13.64 31.91 14.79
CA TYR A 625 13.61 30.89 15.84
C TYR A 625 14.59 29.76 15.53
N HIS A 626 14.75 28.88 16.49
CA HIS A 626 15.50 27.64 16.39
C HIS A 626 14.54 26.50 16.77
N ASP A 627 14.17 25.66 15.81
CA ASP A 627 13.34 24.46 16.04
C ASP A 627 14.07 23.43 16.92
N THR A 628 15.35 23.70 17.21
CA THR A 628 16.19 22.95 18.13
C THR A 628 16.01 23.32 19.61
N GLN A 629 15.11 24.24 19.96
CA GLN A 629 14.91 24.67 21.35
C GLN A 629 13.54 24.23 21.90
N ALA A 630 13.53 23.55 23.06
CA ALA A 630 12.28 23.13 23.71
C ALA A 630 11.42 24.32 24.17
N ALA A 631 12.07 25.44 24.52
CA ALA A 631 11.40 26.69 24.87
C ALA A 631 10.65 27.29 23.68
N THR A 632 11.16 27.11 22.45
CA THR A 632 10.48 27.53 21.21
C THR A 632 9.23 26.72 20.98
N VAL A 633 9.29 25.39 21.08
CA VAL A 633 8.12 24.49 21.00
C VAL A 633 7.04 24.94 22.01
N SER A 634 7.45 25.25 23.25
CA SER A 634 6.54 25.70 24.29
C SER A 634 5.94 27.10 24.05
N ALA A 635 6.65 27.98 23.35
CA ALA A 635 6.22 29.36 23.10
C ALA A 635 5.30 29.49 21.89
N LEU A 636 5.51 28.65 20.86
CA LEU A 636 4.86 28.75 19.56
C LEU A 636 3.33 28.83 19.65
N PRO A 637 2.60 27.95 20.36
CA PRO A 637 1.14 28.00 20.35
C PRO A 637 0.58 29.36 20.77
N ARG A 638 1.15 29.97 21.83
CA ARG A 638 0.73 31.29 22.31
C ARG A 638 1.11 32.41 21.34
N ILE A 639 2.28 32.31 20.70
CA ILE A 639 2.75 33.27 19.69
C ILE A 639 1.84 33.22 18.48
N LEU A 640 1.59 32.04 17.91
CA LEU A 640 0.77 31.86 16.72
C LEU A 640 -0.67 32.33 16.97
N ASP A 641 -1.30 31.93 18.07
CA ASP A 641 -2.66 32.38 18.42
C ASP A 641 -2.74 33.92 18.57
N SER A 642 -1.69 34.57 19.09
CA SER A 642 -1.66 36.03 19.20
C SER A 642 -1.45 36.70 17.86
N LEU A 643 -0.55 36.20 17.02
CA LEU A 643 -0.27 36.75 15.69
C LEU A 643 -1.51 36.64 14.78
N VAL A 644 -2.14 35.47 14.74
CA VAL A 644 -3.37 35.24 13.98
C VAL A 644 -4.46 36.24 14.40
N ARG A 645 -4.72 36.38 15.71
CA ARG A 645 -5.71 37.34 16.24
C ARG A 645 -5.38 38.80 15.93
N ASN A 646 -4.13 39.12 15.64
CA ASN A 646 -3.68 40.47 15.30
C ASN A 646 -3.56 40.68 13.79
N GLY A 647 -4.11 39.80 12.95
CA GLY A 647 -4.17 39.99 11.50
C GLY A 647 -2.92 39.57 10.73
N TYR A 648 -2.04 38.78 11.36
CA TYR A 648 -0.84 38.29 10.69
C TYR A 648 -1.10 37.01 9.90
N HIS A 649 -0.74 37.06 8.62
CA HIS A 649 -0.68 35.96 7.67
C HIS A 649 0.74 35.45 7.58
N PHE A 650 0.88 34.13 7.56
CA PHE A 650 2.18 33.45 7.54
C PHE A 650 2.47 33.00 6.12
N VAL A 651 3.61 33.42 5.62
CA VAL A 651 4.10 33.09 4.28
C VAL A 651 5.52 32.56 4.39
N THR A 652 5.96 31.84 3.36
CA THR A 652 7.37 31.50 3.21
C THR A 652 8.22 32.76 3.01
N VAL A 653 9.54 32.66 3.18
CA VAL A 653 10.43 33.77 2.90
C VAL A 653 10.36 34.16 1.43
N SER A 654 10.30 33.19 0.50
CA SER A 654 10.17 33.48 -0.93
C SER A 654 8.89 34.25 -1.26
N GLU A 655 7.74 33.86 -0.71
CA GLU A 655 6.48 34.59 -0.91
C GLU A 655 6.53 35.98 -0.26
N LEU A 656 7.12 36.11 0.93
CA LEU A 656 7.28 37.41 1.58
C LEU A 656 8.15 38.37 0.74
N MET A 657 9.21 37.85 0.13
CA MET A 657 10.08 38.61 -0.78
C MET A 657 9.32 39.12 -2.01
N GLU A 658 8.38 38.34 -2.55
CA GLU A 658 7.51 38.78 -3.64
C GLU A 658 6.56 39.90 -3.18
N TYR A 659 6.03 39.79 -1.96
CA TYR A 659 5.13 40.78 -1.37
C TYR A 659 5.81 42.13 -1.08
N THR A 660 6.97 42.11 -0.42
CA THR A 660 7.69 43.36 -0.05
C THR A 660 8.55 43.92 -1.18
N GLY A 661 8.75 43.13 -2.25
CA GLY A 661 9.74 43.37 -3.30
C GLY A 661 11.16 42.97 -2.88
N THR A 662 11.94 42.50 -3.86
CA THR A 662 13.37 42.24 -3.69
C THR A 662 14.19 43.41 -4.22
N GLY A 663 15.16 43.89 -3.44
CA GLY A 663 16.21 44.76 -3.98
C GLY A 663 17.16 43.97 -4.88
N GLU A 664 17.98 44.66 -5.68
CA GLU A 664 19.00 44.03 -6.55
C GLU A 664 20.10 43.25 -5.79
N THR A 665 20.04 43.18 -4.46
CA THR A 665 21.06 42.56 -3.61
C THR A 665 20.70 41.12 -3.24
N MET A 666 21.69 40.23 -3.30
CA MET A 666 21.64 38.84 -2.79
C MET A 666 21.57 38.74 -1.26
N ILE A 667 21.16 39.82 -0.59
CA ILE A 667 20.82 39.87 0.82
C ILE A 667 19.40 40.42 0.91
N TYR A 668 18.53 39.68 1.57
CA TYR A 668 17.19 40.11 1.89
C TYR A 668 17.09 40.39 3.40
N ASN A 669 16.69 41.62 3.72
CA ASN A 669 16.37 42.08 5.05
C ASN A 669 15.21 43.08 4.92
N PRO A 670 14.00 42.76 5.41
CA PRO A 670 12.79 43.58 5.18
C PRO A 670 12.81 45.00 5.80
N LYS A 671 13.89 45.37 6.50
CA LYS A 671 14.14 46.65 7.18
C LYS A 671 13.28 46.94 8.40
#